data_AF-A0AA36G8D9-F1
#
_entry.id   AF-A0AA36G8D9-F1
#
_cell.length_a   1.000
_cell.length_b   1.000
_cell.length_c   1.000
_cell.angle_alpha   90.00
_cell.angle_beta   90.00
_cell.angle_gamma   90.00
#
_symmetry.space_group_name_H-M   'P 1'
#
loop_
_entity.id
_entity.type
_entity.pdbx_description
1 polymer ?
#
loop_
_entity_poly.entity_id
_entity_poly.type
_entity_poly.pdbx_seq_one_letter_code
_entity_poly.pdbx_strand_id
1 'polypeptide(L)'
;MASVEALKKELAASNKELLFYQQKVKDVVQAYKNLDAEKKAMEKAVNALKTVSGDSSGSETDTSIANLKDALAELSTEGMKKEQAFIADKKALMEEVEKQKAKAAKLAAQFETQQEQVAKGIKFAEKYKALKQSIREMDANREIEIQDHGSVLAEMQKRYAAEKSRADKLQKELNETGGKAGKEATDALVNAQKRQTELEGLVEKLRTELDLWKGRASITPTTQNLQKEVEQLKSELAAAGNQAQAHAQVEAKKEEQRRQDLENRLVALSEQAAISEQRAHEAEEQTKESRRRIQELEAKIGKLGTEGPVGTSENLGDLEKNLKELVSTIRSKKPDIDVYEIVGAKRDLQQQKLKYERLEDEYEKYKLRAEAILRSKQNTQEDENDREESGLRNLVSQLHEKLRNLEISAATDRVDHEQTARSLKERITELESGEEKLMRDMRAEMSAKISDMEQEIQKQRNRTLELLTEKEKELEATRSILVSVRSEQLQSSPPRDPHQKTSVVKKRSTGEPRYVERRKSSGFRHRSTDSVASGLDYTAETSSTHIPLTNESRNIYYEELVAKKNMEINELRSLLHSQEYRVKEAEQNNLTRDIQHKEMSERLKEEIRTLEGKVTLLSGENGREIEYLRNIFVQLVQKEDPIAKKQIFKAMGMCLKLSPNEMKAIEKKNF
;
A
#
# COMPACT_ATOMS: atom_id res chain seq x y z
N MET A 1 34.33 25.24 35.18
CA MET A 1 35.78 24.94 35.20
C MET A 1 36.52 25.89 36.11
N ALA A 2 36.82 27.15 35.72
CA ALA A 2 37.64 28.07 36.54
C ALA A 2 37.22 28.21 38.03
N SER A 3 35.92 28.36 38.33
CA SER A 3 35.39 28.39 39.71
C SER A 3 35.74 27.14 40.54
N VAL A 4 35.71 25.97 39.90
CA VAL A 4 35.98 24.67 40.54
C VAL A 4 37.48 24.52 40.84
N GLU A 5 38.36 24.99 39.96
CA GLU A 5 39.80 25.03 40.23
C GLU A 5 40.18 26.02 41.33
N ALA A 6 39.53 27.19 41.39
CA ALA A 6 39.70 28.15 42.46
C ALA A 6 39.33 27.54 43.82
N LEU A 7 38.13 26.95 43.94
CA LEU A 7 37.69 26.26 45.17
C LEU A 7 38.59 25.08 45.53
N LYS A 8 39.07 24.30 44.55
CA LYS A 8 40.02 23.20 44.81
C LYS A 8 41.32 23.69 45.43
N LYS A 9 41.83 24.84 44.96
CA LYS A 9 43.06 25.47 45.47
C LYS A 9 42.85 26.05 46.87
N GLU A 10 41.68 26.64 47.13
CA GLU A 10 41.29 27.19 48.42
C GLU A 10 41.05 26.10 49.49
N LEU A 11 40.39 25.00 49.11
CA LEU A 11 40.23 23.80 49.95
C LEU A 11 41.59 23.18 50.32
N ALA A 12 42.52 23.11 49.36
CA ALA A 12 43.88 22.62 49.60
C ALA A 12 44.67 23.54 50.55
N ALA A 13 44.49 24.85 50.46
CA ALA A 13 45.09 25.81 51.39
C ALA A 13 44.51 25.68 52.81
N SER A 14 43.18 25.64 52.95
CA SER A 14 42.49 25.48 54.24
C SER A 14 42.89 24.18 54.94
N ASN A 15 42.96 23.05 54.21
CA ASN A 15 43.42 21.77 54.77
C ASN A 15 44.89 21.83 55.26
N LYS A 16 45.75 22.62 54.61
CA LYS A 16 47.15 22.80 55.02
C LYS A 16 47.26 23.62 56.32
N GLU A 17 46.46 24.66 56.47
CA GLU A 17 46.36 25.41 57.73
C GLU A 17 45.81 24.53 58.87
N LEU A 18 44.79 23.73 58.58
CA LEU A 18 44.16 22.82 59.54
C LEU A 18 45.18 21.80 60.09
N LEU A 19 46.03 21.22 59.24
CA LEU A 19 47.15 20.36 59.65
C LEU A 19 48.17 21.10 60.54
N PHE A 20 48.49 22.35 60.23
CA PHE A 20 49.41 23.17 61.02
C PHE A 20 48.86 23.47 62.42
N TYR A 21 47.58 23.86 62.52
CA TYR A 21 46.92 24.06 63.82
C TYR A 21 46.77 22.75 64.61
N GLN A 22 46.47 21.63 63.93
CA GLN A 22 46.41 20.31 64.57
C GLN A 22 47.77 19.90 65.15
N GLN A 23 48.88 20.23 64.49
CA GLN A 23 50.22 19.99 65.01
C GLN A 23 50.52 20.88 66.21
N LYS A 24 50.27 22.20 66.12
CA LYS A 24 50.40 23.12 67.26
C LYS A 24 49.62 22.66 68.50
N VAL A 25 48.39 22.17 68.33
CA VAL A 25 47.60 21.63 69.46
C VAL A 25 48.26 20.41 70.09
N LYS A 26 48.88 19.50 69.32
CA LYS A 26 49.63 18.37 69.88
C LYS A 26 50.83 18.86 70.71
N ASP A 27 51.58 19.82 70.18
CA ASP A 27 52.78 20.36 70.83
C ASP A 27 52.41 21.08 72.15
N VAL A 28 51.32 21.87 72.14
CA VAL A 28 50.72 22.51 73.33
C VAL A 28 50.23 21.48 74.35
N VAL A 29 49.57 20.41 73.91
CA VAL A 29 49.14 19.30 74.80
C VAL A 29 50.34 18.57 75.41
N GLN A 30 51.43 18.42 74.68
CA GLN A 30 52.65 17.79 75.19
C GLN A 30 53.39 18.69 76.19
N ALA A 31 53.48 19.99 75.92
CA ALA A 31 54.03 20.98 76.86
C ALA A 31 53.23 21.01 78.18
N TYR A 32 51.89 20.93 78.12
CA TYR A 32 51.05 20.83 79.32
C TYR A 32 51.35 19.60 80.17
N LYS A 33 51.51 18.43 79.53
CA LYS A 33 51.87 17.18 80.24
C LYS A 33 53.22 17.27 80.92
N ASN A 34 54.20 17.94 80.30
CA ASN A 34 55.52 18.14 80.87
C ASN A 34 55.44 19.10 82.08
N LEU A 35 54.68 20.19 81.97
CA LEU A 35 54.47 21.17 83.05
C LEU A 35 53.76 20.55 84.27
N ASP A 36 52.73 19.72 84.04
CA ASP A 36 52.02 18.96 85.09
C ASP A 36 52.93 17.91 85.76
N ALA A 37 53.84 17.28 85.01
CA ALA A 37 54.85 16.38 85.57
C ALA A 37 55.89 17.14 86.42
N GLU A 38 56.35 18.30 85.98
CA GLU A 38 57.27 19.17 86.72
C GLU A 38 56.63 19.70 88.01
N LYS A 39 55.37 20.15 87.94
CA LYS A 39 54.55 20.55 89.09
C LYS A 39 54.44 19.43 90.13
N LYS A 40 54.13 18.21 89.71
CA LYS A 40 54.09 17.02 90.60
C LYS A 40 55.47 16.67 91.19
N ALA A 41 56.56 16.99 90.51
CA ALA A 41 57.90 16.86 91.05
C ALA A 41 58.22 17.95 92.09
N MET A 42 57.84 19.21 91.82
CA MET A 42 57.97 20.31 92.78
C MET A 42 57.11 20.11 94.03
N GLU A 43 55.85 19.67 93.89
CA GLU A 43 54.97 19.36 95.04
C GLU A 43 55.58 18.25 95.93
N LYS A 44 56.20 17.22 95.33
CA LYS A 44 56.95 16.19 96.07
C LYS A 44 58.18 16.77 96.77
N ALA A 45 58.96 17.62 96.10
CA ALA A 45 60.13 18.26 96.68
C ALA A 45 59.78 19.21 97.85
N VAL A 46 58.72 20.02 97.70
CA VAL A 46 58.21 20.91 98.75
C VAL A 46 57.69 20.11 99.95
N ASN A 47 56.99 19.00 99.73
CA ASN A 47 56.53 18.14 100.82
C ASN A 47 57.70 17.46 101.55
N ALA A 48 58.75 17.04 100.85
CA ALA A 48 59.98 16.55 101.46
C ALA A 48 60.74 17.63 102.25
N LEU A 49 60.77 18.87 101.76
CA LEU A 49 61.39 19.99 102.47
C LEU A 49 60.65 20.34 103.77
N LYS A 50 59.31 20.34 103.73
CA LYS A 50 58.44 20.56 104.91
C LYS A 50 58.65 19.52 106.02
N THR A 51 59.06 18.29 105.68
CA THR A 51 59.37 17.25 106.67
C THR A 51 60.77 17.38 107.29
N VAL A 52 61.67 18.16 106.70
CA VAL A 52 63.05 18.33 107.20
C VAL A 52 63.17 19.55 108.13
N SER A 53 62.32 20.57 107.98
CA SER A 53 62.32 21.80 108.81
C SER A 53 61.73 21.61 110.22
N GLY A 54 61.86 20.43 110.82
CA GLY A 54 61.28 20.08 112.12
C GLY A 54 62.18 20.32 113.35
N ASP A 55 63.51 20.37 113.17
CA ASP A 55 64.49 20.43 114.26
C ASP A 55 65.67 21.37 113.95
N SER A 56 65.55 22.66 114.27
CA SER A 56 66.68 23.55 114.58
C SER A 56 66.20 24.92 115.09
N SER A 57 66.80 25.45 116.16
CA SER A 57 66.46 26.73 116.78
C SER A 57 67.34 27.91 116.32
N GLY A 58 66.74 29.03 115.89
CA GLY A 58 67.45 30.28 115.64
C GLY A 58 66.58 31.39 115.02
N SER A 59 66.48 32.56 115.66
CA SER A 59 65.53 33.61 115.27
C SER A 59 65.84 34.32 113.92
N GLU A 60 67.03 34.14 113.35
CA GLU A 60 67.37 34.64 112.00
C GLU A 60 66.95 33.68 110.88
N THR A 61 66.76 32.39 111.19
CA THR A 61 66.23 31.44 110.20
C THR A 61 64.73 31.65 109.99
N ASP A 62 63.98 32.05 111.02
CA ASP A 62 62.52 32.21 110.93
C ASP A 62 62.09 33.34 109.99
N THR A 63 62.79 34.47 109.97
CA THR A 63 62.53 35.58 109.03
C THR A 63 62.91 35.19 107.59
N SER A 64 64.02 34.46 107.42
CA SER A 64 64.43 33.90 106.13
C SER A 64 63.42 32.86 105.61
N ILE A 65 62.89 32.01 106.50
CA ILE A 65 61.85 31.01 106.22
C ILE A 65 60.51 31.68 105.90
N ALA A 66 60.16 32.80 106.56
CA ALA A 66 58.97 33.58 106.22
C ALA A 66 59.08 34.16 104.80
N ASN A 67 60.19 34.83 104.48
CA ASN A 67 60.44 35.37 103.14
C ASN A 67 60.44 34.27 102.06
N LEU A 68 60.98 33.08 102.36
CA LEU A 68 60.91 31.91 101.46
C LEU A 68 59.50 31.35 101.31
N LYS A 69 58.67 31.37 102.35
CA LYS A 69 57.25 30.96 102.28
C LYS A 69 56.43 31.94 101.45
N ASP A 70 56.68 33.25 101.59
CA ASP A 70 56.00 34.28 100.81
C ASP A 70 56.42 34.24 99.33
N ALA A 71 57.72 34.08 99.06
CA ALA A 71 58.22 33.85 97.69
C ALA A 71 57.66 32.55 97.07
N LEU A 72 57.51 31.48 97.85
CA LEU A 72 56.90 30.23 97.39
C LEU A 72 55.39 30.40 97.12
N ALA A 73 54.68 31.18 97.95
CA ALA A 73 53.28 31.51 97.76
C ALA A 73 53.09 32.35 96.48
N GLU A 74 53.93 33.37 96.28
CA GLU A 74 53.92 34.20 95.08
C GLU A 74 54.21 33.36 93.82
N LEU A 75 55.26 32.54 93.83
CA LEU A 75 55.60 31.60 92.75
C LEU A 75 54.45 30.61 92.48
N SER A 76 53.76 30.13 93.52
CA SER A 76 52.58 29.28 93.37
C SER A 76 51.42 30.02 92.71
N THR A 77 51.15 31.27 93.08
CA THR A 77 50.10 32.07 92.41
C THR A 77 50.47 32.42 90.98
N GLU A 78 51.75 32.69 90.69
CA GLU A 78 52.24 32.95 89.34
C GLU A 78 52.17 31.69 88.46
N GLY A 79 52.51 30.53 89.04
CA GLY A 79 52.32 29.22 88.41
C GLY A 79 50.85 28.93 88.09
N MET A 80 49.93 29.18 89.02
CA MET A 80 48.48 29.05 88.77
C MET A 80 47.99 30.01 87.68
N LYS A 81 48.48 31.26 87.65
CA LYS A 81 48.15 32.23 86.59
C LYS A 81 48.67 31.78 85.22
N LYS A 82 49.93 31.32 85.14
CA LYS A 82 50.54 30.77 83.91
C LYS A 82 49.80 29.52 83.43
N GLU A 83 49.39 28.64 84.34
CA GLU A 83 48.60 27.44 83.99
C GLU A 83 47.19 27.79 83.50
N GLN A 84 46.50 28.75 84.14
CA GLN A 84 45.20 29.25 83.67
C GLN A 84 45.30 29.90 82.28
N ALA A 85 46.33 30.71 82.03
CA ALA A 85 46.59 31.29 80.72
C ALA A 85 46.83 30.19 79.67
N PHE A 86 47.61 29.17 79.99
CA PHE A 86 47.88 28.05 79.09
C PHE A 86 46.62 27.21 78.78
N ILE A 87 45.74 27.00 79.78
CA ILE A 87 44.45 26.33 79.59
C ILE A 87 43.52 27.17 78.69
N ALA A 88 43.53 28.51 78.84
CA ALA A 88 42.80 29.42 77.98
C ALA A 88 43.31 29.39 76.53
N ASP A 89 44.63 29.46 76.31
CA ASP A 89 45.25 29.36 74.98
C ASP A 89 44.96 28.01 74.31
N LYS A 90 45.06 26.91 75.06
CA LYS A 90 44.69 25.56 74.58
C LYS A 90 43.22 25.51 74.16
N LYS A 91 42.31 26.14 74.91
CA LYS A 91 40.88 26.20 74.56
C LYS A 91 40.66 27.06 73.31
N ALA A 92 41.29 28.23 73.23
CA ALA A 92 41.21 29.11 72.06
C ALA A 92 41.74 28.44 70.77
N LEU A 93 42.86 27.70 70.87
CA LEU A 93 43.40 26.91 69.76
C LEU A 93 42.46 25.78 69.33
N MET A 94 41.78 25.10 70.27
CA MET A 94 40.78 24.09 69.94
C MET A 94 39.56 24.69 69.24
N GLU A 95 39.06 25.83 69.72
CA GLU A 95 37.95 26.56 69.07
C GLU A 95 38.33 27.03 67.66
N GLU A 96 39.57 27.49 67.43
CA GLU A 96 40.02 27.85 66.08
C GLU A 96 40.20 26.62 65.18
N VAL A 97 40.70 25.49 65.70
CA VAL A 97 40.72 24.22 64.94
C VAL A 97 39.30 23.78 64.55
N GLU A 98 38.31 23.92 65.41
CA GLU A 98 36.91 23.62 65.08
C GLU A 98 36.32 24.59 64.06
N LYS A 99 36.59 25.90 64.18
CA LYS A 99 36.20 26.90 63.17
C LYS A 99 36.82 26.59 61.80
N GLN A 100 38.09 26.21 61.75
CA GLN A 100 38.77 25.85 60.49
C GLN A 100 38.24 24.54 59.91
N LYS A 101 37.96 23.52 60.74
CA LYS A 101 37.24 22.31 60.30
C LYS A 101 35.86 22.62 59.71
N ALA A 102 35.09 23.49 60.36
CA ALA A 102 33.77 23.90 59.88
C ALA A 102 33.84 24.68 58.55
N LYS A 103 34.87 25.52 58.36
CA LYS A 103 35.13 26.20 57.07
C LYS A 103 35.50 25.19 55.98
N ALA A 104 36.45 24.29 56.24
CA ALA A 104 36.88 23.26 55.29
C ALA A 104 35.72 22.33 54.88
N ALA A 105 34.86 21.92 55.82
CA ALA A 105 33.68 21.11 55.53
C ALA A 105 32.66 21.85 54.64
N LYS A 106 32.42 23.15 54.88
CA LYS A 106 31.54 23.98 54.03
C LYS A 106 32.11 24.14 52.62
N LEU A 107 33.41 24.39 52.49
CA LEU A 107 34.08 24.47 51.18
C LEU A 107 34.04 23.14 50.42
N ALA A 108 34.19 22.00 51.11
CA ALA A 108 34.08 20.68 50.50
C ALA A 108 32.69 20.42 49.93
N ALA A 109 31.62 20.69 50.69
CA ALA A 109 30.24 20.54 50.21
C ALA A 109 29.90 21.50 49.05
N GLN A 110 30.45 22.72 49.05
CA GLN A 110 30.32 23.66 47.93
C GLN A 110 31.08 23.19 46.69
N PHE A 111 32.26 22.58 46.85
CA PHE A 111 33.02 22.01 45.75
C PHE A 111 32.28 20.81 45.11
N GLU A 112 31.76 19.90 45.93
CA GLU A 112 31.03 18.71 45.46
C GLU A 112 29.75 19.08 44.68
N THR A 113 28.96 20.02 45.22
CA THR A 113 27.76 20.53 44.52
C THR A 113 28.09 21.28 43.23
N GLN A 114 29.16 22.09 43.18
CA GLN A 114 29.60 22.70 41.91
C GLN A 114 30.12 21.67 40.90
N GLN A 115 30.81 20.62 41.36
CA GLN A 115 31.31 19.55 40.49
C GLN A 115 30.15 18.76 39.86
N GLU A 116 29.10 18.46 40.63
CA GLU A 116 27.89 17.80 40.11
C GLU A 116 27.14 18.69 39.10
N GLN A 117 27.04 20.00 39.35
CA GLN A 117 26.46 20.95 38.39
C GLN A 117 27.26 21.02 37.08
N VAL A 118 28.59 21.05 37.15
CA VAL A 118 29.44 21.02 35.95
C VAL A 118 29.27 19.69 35.19
N ALA A 119 29.20 18.56 35.89
CA ALA A 119 28.97 17.25 35.26
C ALA A 119 27.59 17.16 34.57
N LYS A 120 26.54 17.74 35.17
CA LYS A 120 25.22 17.90 34.54
C LYS A 120 25.32 18.78 33.29
N GLY A 121 26.02 19.92 33.38
CA GLY A 121 26.25 20.83 32.27
C GLY A 121 26.96 20.20 31.07
N ILE A 122 27.99 19.39 31.31
CA ILE A 122 28.72 18.64 30.25
C ILE A 122 27.76 17.68 29.53
N LYS A 123 26.97 16.89 30.28
CA LYS A 123 25.98 15.96 29.70
C LYS A 123 24.90 16.69 28.87
N PHE A 124 24.49 17.89 29.26
CA PHE A 124 23.59 18.71 28.45
C PHE A 124 24.27 19.24 27.18
N ALA A 125 25.54 19.66 27.25
CA ALA A 125 26.29 20.12 26.08
C ALA A 125 26.53 18.99 25.06
N GLU A 126 26.81 17.76 25.52
CA GLU A 126 26.92 16.57 24.66
C GLU A 126 25.60 16.24 23.97
N LYS A 127 24.49 16.21 24.72
CA LYS A 127 23.14 16.03 24.14
C LYS A 127 22.79 17.11 23.12
N TYR A 128 23.10 18.38 23.42
CA TYR A 128 22.89 19.48 22.49
C TYR A 128 23.74 19.35 21.22
N LYS A 129 25.01 18.92 21.35
CA LYS A 129 25.90 18.67 20.20
C LYS A 129 25.37 17.53 19.32
N ALA A 130 24.90 16.43 19.92
CA ALA A 130 24.29 15.31 19.21
C ALA A 130 22.99 15.72 18.50
N LEU A 131 22.10 16.45 19.17
CA LEU A 131 20.87 16.98 18.57
C LEU A 131 21.18 17.93 17.39
N LYS A 132 22.17 18.81 17.54
CA LYS A 132 22.64 19.70 16.46
C LYS A 132 23.37 18.97 15.32
N GLN A 133 23.81 17.73 15.52
CA GLN A 133 24.31 16.88 14.45
C GLN A 133 23.14 16.20 13.73
N SER A 134 22.22 15.59 14.47
CA SER A 134 21.01 14.96 13.91
C SER A 134 20.16 15.95 13.08
N ILE A 135 20.02 17.22 13.51
CA ILE A 135 19.36 18.26 12.71
C ILE A 135 20.07 18.49 11.37
N ARG A 136 21.42 18.57 11.36
CA ARG A 136 22.19 18.75 10.11
C ARG A 136 22.11 17.53 9.19
N GLU A 137 22.00 16.33 9.74
CA GLU A 137 21.77 15.10 8.97
C GLU A 137 20.36 15.09 8.35
N MET A 138 19.33 15.53 9.09
CA MET A 138 17.97 15.72 8.54
C MET A 138 17.94 16.80 7.45
N ASP A 139 18.60 17.95 7.66
CA ASP A 139 18.68 19.03 6.67
C ASP A 139 19.38 18.55 5.38
N ALA A 140 20.48 17.80 5.50
CA ALA A 140 21.20 17.23 4.36
C ALA A 140 20.35 16.19 3.59
N ASN A 141 19.65 15.30 4.30
CA ASN A 141 18.75 14.34 3.69
C ASN A 141 17.59 15.03 2.97
N ARG A 142 17.04 16.10 3.55
CA ARG A 142 15.98 16.92 2.93
C ARG A 142 16.45 17.63 1.67
N GLU A 143 17.70 18.12 1.63
CA GLU A 143 18.27 18.74 0.44
C GLU A 143 18.46 17.72 -0.70
N ILE A 144 18.93 16.50 -0.37
CA ILE A 144 19.00 15.38 -1.32
C ILE A 144 17.61 15.03 -1.85
N GLU A 145 16.60 14.92 -0.97
CA GLU A 145 15.22 14.63 -1.37
C GLU A 145 14.65 15.72 -2.29
N ILE A 146 14.90 17.00 -2.01
CA ILE A 146 14.51 18.13 -2.87
C ILE A 146 15.22 18.07 -4.23
N GLN A 147 16.50 17.68 -4.25
CA GLN A 147 17.26 17.51 -5.49
C GLN A 147 16.71 16.35 -6.34
N ASP A 148 16.38 15.22 -5.72
CA ASP A 148 15.80 14.05 -6.39
C ASP A 148 14.40 14.37 -6.94
N HIS A 149 13.53 15.01 -6.14
CA HIS A 149 12.24 15.52 -6.62
C HIS A 149 12.39 16.49 -7.79
N GLY A 150 13.40 17.37 -7.74
CA GLY A 150 13.75 18.28 -8.84
C GLY A 150 14.18 17.55 -10.11
N SER A 151 14.95 16.47 -9.98
CA SER A 151 15.37 15.60 -11.09
C SER A 151 14.16 14.89 -11.73
N VAL A 152 13.29 14.29 -10.92
CA VAL A 152 12.05 13.63 -11.38
C VAL A 152 11.12 14.62 -12.08
N LEU A 153 10.94 15.82 -11.52
CA LEU A 153 10.15 16.89 -12.16
C LEU A 153 10.73 17.31 -13.52
N ALA A 154 12.06 17.46 -13.63
CA ALA A 154 12.71 17.78 -14.90
C ALA A 154 12.54 16.66 -15.94
N GLU A 155 12.63 15.39 -15.53
CA GLU A 155 12.39 14.26 -16.43
C GLU A 155 10.92 14.17 -16.86
N MET A 156 9.97 14.36 -15.93
CA MET A 156 8.54 14.39 -16.23
C MET A 156 8.20 15.52 -17.22
N GLN A 157 8.74 16.72 -17.02
CA GLN A 157 8.58 17.84 -17.97
C GLN A 157 9.17 17.52 -19.35
N LYS A 158 10.33 16.86 -19.40
CA LYS A 158 10.96 16.41 -20.65
C LYS A 158 10.11 15.36 -21.37
N ARG A 159 9.56 14.38 -20.64
CA ARG A 159 8.64 13.36 -21.18
C ARG A 159 7.36 14.01 -21.71
N TYR A 160 6.73 14.88 -20.94
CA TYR A 160 5.53 15.63 -21.35
C TYR A 160 5.78 16.49 -22.60
N ALA A 161 6.92 17.19 -22.69
CA ALA A 161 7.27 17.97 -23.87
C ALA A 161 7.49 17.09 -25.12
N ALA A 162 8.12 15.93 -24.97
CA ALA A 162 8.30 14.96 -26.05
C ALA A 162 6.96 14.34 -26.51
N GLU A 163 6.09 13.98 -25.57
CA GLU A 163 4.77 13.42 -25.83
C GLU A 163 3.84 14.44 -26.49
N LYS A 164 3.82 15.70 -26.01
CA LYS A 164 3.11 16.79 -26.67
C LYS A 164 3.61 17.00 -28.11
N SER A 165 4.93 16.99 -28.33
CA SER A 165 5.49 17.06 -29.70
C SER A 165 5.10 15.86 -30.57
N ARG A 166 4.94 14.66 -29.99
CA ARG A 166 4.46 13.48 -30.69
C ARG A 166 2.97 13.60 -31.04
N ALA A 167 2.14 14.08 -30.11
CA ALA A 167 0.72 14.36 -30.35
C ALA A 167 0.53 15.42 -31.45
N ASP A 168 1.30 16.52 -31.41
CA ASP A 168 1.27 17.56 -32.46
C ASP A 168 1.67 17.04 -33.85
N LYS A 169 2.54 16.02 -33.93
CA LYS A 169 2.90 15.35 -35.19
C LYS A 169 1.77 14.43 -35.67
N LEU A 170 1.25 13.58 -34.80
CA LEU A 170 0.13 12.68 -35.12
C LEU A 170 -1.12 13.45 -35.54
N GLN A 171 -1.40 14.61 -34.91
CA GLN A 171 -2.51 15.47 -35.30
C GLN A 171 -2.30 16.08 -36.70
N LYS A 172 -1.06 16.42 -37.09
CA LYS A 172 -0.75 16.87 -38.45
C LYS A 172 -0.91 15.75 -39.46
N GLU A 173 -0.36 14.57 -39.16
CA GLU A 173 -0.50 13.38 -40.01
C GLU A 173 -1.98 12.99 -40.20
N LEU A 174 -2.80 13.06 -39.13
CA LEU A 174 -4.25 12.85 -39.19
C LEU A 174 -4.97 13.91 -40.04
N ASN A 175 -4.62 15.19 -39.89
CA ASN A 175 -5.20 16.27 -40.69
C ASN A 175 -4.79 16.17 -42.17
N GLU A 176 -3.55 15.76 -42.46
CA GLU A 176 -3.06 15.55 -43.83
C GLU A 176 -3.70 14.31 -44.49
N THR A 177 -3.81 13.19 -43.77
CA THR A 177 -4.46 11.98 -44.29
C THR A 177 -5.96 12.18 -44.46
N GLY A 178 -6.65 12.78 -43.48
CA GLY A 178 -8.05 13.18 -43.60
C GLY A 178 -8.29 14.17 -44.75
N GLY A 179 -7.36 15.11 -44.96
CA GLY A 179 -7.41 16.04 -46.09
C GLY A 179 -7.19 15.38 -47.45
N LYS A 180 -6.36 14.34 -47.54
CA LYS A 180 -6.19 13.52 -48.77
C LYS A 180 -7.43 12.66 -49.03
N ALA A 181 -7.88 11.89 -48.04
CA ALA A 181 -9.08 11.07 -48.14
C ALA A 181 -10.33 11.88 -48.48
N GLY A 182 -10.46 13.10 -47.92
CA GLY A 182 -11.53 14.03 -48.27
C GLY A 182 -11.50 14.47 -49.73
N LYS A 183 -10.31 14.78 -50.28
CA LYS A 183 -10.14 15.12 -51.70
C LYS A 183 -10.42 13.93 -52.62
N GLU A 184 -9.88 12.77 -52.29
CA GLU A 184 -10.12 11.51 -53.04
C GLU A 184 -11.62 11.16 -53.05
N ALA A 185 -12.33 11.34 -51.94
CA ALA A 185 -13.77 11.16 -51.87
C ALA A 185 -14.54 12.19 -52.71
N THR A 186 -14.15 13.47 -52.72
CA THR A 186 -14.78 14.48 -53.60
C THR A 186 -14.50 14.22 -55.08
N ASP A 187 -13.29 13.82 -55.44
CA ASP A 187 -12.92 13.52 -56.83
C ASP A 187 -13.62 12.25 -57.33
N ALA A 188 -13.74 11.22 -56.47
CA ALA A 188 -14.53 10.02 -56.75
C ALA A 188 -16.02 10.35 -56.93
N LEU A 189 -16.60 11.22 -56.10
CA LEU A 189 -17.98 11.67 -56.23
C LEU A 189 -18.22 12.43 -57.54
N VAL A 190 -17.34 13.38 -57.89
CA VAL A 190 -17.42 14.14 -59.14
C VAL A 190 -17.29 13.22 -60.36
N ASN A 191 -16.41 12.21 -60.30
CA ASN A 191 -16.26 11.24 -61.38
C ASN A 191 -17.46 10.27 -61.48
N ALA A 192 -18.08 9.90 -60.36
CA ALA A 192 -19.33 9.13 -60.36
C ALA A 192 -20.49 9.94 -60.96
N GLN A 193 -20.61 11.23 -60.61
CA GLN A 193 -21.61 12.14 -61.18
C GLN A 193 -21.43 12.32 -62.70
N LYS A 194 -20.20 12.47 -63.21
CA LYS A 194 -19.93 12.52 -64.65
C LYS A 194 -20.36 11.24 -65.37
N ARG A 195 -20.05 10.06 -64.81
CA ARG A 195 -20.50 8.77 -65.37
C ARG A 195 -22.02 8.64 -65.33
N GLN A 196 -22.67 9.15 -64.29
CA GLN A 196 -24.12 9.18 -64.20
C GLN A 196 -24.72 10.04 -65.33
N THR A 197 -24.24 11.26 -65.55
CA THR A 197 -24.77 12.12 -66.63
C THR A 197 -24.45 11.58 -68.03
N GLU A 198 -23.30 10.92 -68.22
CA GLU A 198 -22.97 10.19 -69.45
C GLU A 198 -23.96 9.03 -69.71
N LEU A 199 -24.26 8.22 -68.69
CA LEU A 199 -25.23 7.12 -68.79
C LEU A 199 -26.66 7.63 -69.00
N GLU A 200 -27.07 8.69 -68.32
CA GLU A 200 -28.37 9.35 -68.53
C GLU A 200 -28.50 9.83 -69.98
N GLY A 201 -27.46 10.47 -70.53
CA GLY A 201 -27.42 10.88 -71.94
C GLY A 201 -27.42 9.71 -72.94
N LEU A 202 -26.83 8.56 -72.61
CA LEU A 202 -26.93 7.35 -73.43
C LEU A 202 -28.34 6.74 -73.36
N VAL A 203 -28.97 6.71 -72.19
CA VAL A 203 -30.36 6.26 -72.02
C VAL A 203 -31.33 7.17 -72.79
N GLU A 204 -31.10 8.48 -72.81
CA GLU A 204 -31.92 9.43 -73.57
C GLU A 204 -31.78 9.26 -75.09
N LYS A 205 -30.55 9.02 -75.59
CA LYS A 205 -30.32 8.63 -76.99
C LYS A 205 -31.04 7.33 -77.34
N LEU A 206 -30.89 6.28 -76.52
CA LEU A 206 -31.57 5.00 -76.76
C LEU A 206 -33.10 5.12 -76.69
N ARG A 207 -33.65 5.99 -75.83
CA ARG A 207 -35.09 6.30 -75.80
C ARG A 207 -35.56 6.98 -77.07
N THR A 208 -34.85 8.01 -77.54
CA THR A 208 -35.22 8.72 -78.77
C THR A 208 -35.10 7.82 -80.01
N GLU A 209 -34.06 6.97 -80.10
CA GLU A 209 -33.96 5.94 -81.13
C GLU A 209 -35.12 4.93 -81.05
N LEU A 210 -35.42 4.40 -79.86
CA LEU A 210 -36.52 3.46 -79.65
C LEU A 210 -37.87 4.07 -80.07
N ASP A 211 -38.12 5.34 -79.76
CA ASP A 211 -39.36 6.01 -80.13
C ASP A 211 -39.43 6.35 -81.64
N LEU A 212 -38.29 6.64 -82.30
CA LEU A 212 -38.20 6.72 -83.76
C LEU A 212 -38.49 5.35 -84.42
N TRP A 213 -37.94 4.26 -83.87
CA TRP A 213 -38.21 2.91 -84.36
C TRP A 213 -39.67 2.48 -84.12
N LYS A 214 -40.27 2.82 -82.98
CA LYS A 214 -41.71 2.64 -82.73
C LYS A 214 -42.57 3.42 -83.72
N GLY A 215 -42.23 4.69 -83.99
CA GLY A 215 -42.93 5.52 -84.99
C GLY A 215 -42.81 4.95 -86.41
N ARG A 216 -41.64 4.41 -86.78
CA ARG A 216 -41.45 3.74 -88.06
C ARG A 216 -42.21 2.41 -88.14
N ALA A 217 -42.26 1.65 -87.04
CA ALA A 217 -43.01 0.41 -86.93
C ALA A 217 -44.54 0.62 -86.93
N SER A 218 -45.04 1.76 -86.42
CA SER A 218 -46.47 2.07 -86.48
C SER A 218 -46.94 2.54 -87.86
N ILE A 219 -46.05 3.13 -88.67
CA ILE A 219 -46.35 3.56 -90.05
C ILE A 219 -46.22 2.40 -91.06
N THR A 220 -45.42 1.38 -90.75
CA THR A 220 -45.15 0.27 -91.69
C THR A 220 -46.38 -0.67 -91.78
N PRO A 221 -46.96 -0.90 -92.97
CA PRO A 221 -48.24 -1.62 -93.10
C PRO A 221 -48.12 -3.12 -92.79
N THR A 222 -46.96 -3.73 -93.01
CA THR A 222 -46.73 -5.14 -92.65
C THR A 222 -46.71 -5.35 -91.14
N THR A 223 -46.13 -4.44 -90.35
CA THR A 223 -46.17 -4.51 -88.89
C THR A 223 -47.54 -4.18 -88.32
N GLN A 224 -48.31 -3.27 -88.91
CA GLN A 224 -49.72 -3.08 -88.55
C GLN A 224 -50.56 -4.35 -88.83
N ASN A 225 -50.33 -5.01 -89.96
CA ASN A 225 -51.05 -6.25 -90.29
C ASN A 225 -50.64 -7.39 -89.34
N LEU A 226 -49.35 -7.55 -89.05
CA LEU A 226 -48.88 -8.51 -88.04
C LEU A 226 -49.39 -8.19 -86.62
N GLN A 227 -49.55 -6.91 -86.25
CA GLN A 227 -50.18 -6.53 -84.99
C GLN A 227 -51.65 -6.94 -84.95
N LYS A 228 -52.41 -6.66 -86.01
CA LYS A 228 -53.82 -7.08 -86.14
C LYS A 228 -53.97 -8.60 -86.17
N GLU A 229 -53.08 -9.31 -86.84
CA GLU A 229 -53.03 -10.77 -86.90
C GLU A 229 -52.68 -11.36 -85.53
N VAL A 230 -51.73 -10.77 -84.80
CA VAL A 230 -51.43 -11.15 -83.39
C VAL A 230 -52.59 -10.81 -82.45
N GLU A 231 -53.32 -9.72 -82.66
CA GLU A 231 -54.52 -9.38 -81.89
C GLU A 231 -55.69 -10.33 -82.20
N GLN A 232 -55.88 -10.70 -83.47
CA GLN A 232 -56.82 -11.74 -83.90
C GLN A 232 -56.44 -13.11 -83.30
N LEU A 233 -55.19 -13.54 -83.40
CA LEU A 233 -54.71 -14.79 -82.80
C LEU A 233 -54.80 -14.77 -81.27
N LYS A 234 -54.60 -13.63 -80.60
CA LYS A 234 -54.85 -13.49 -79.16
C LYS A 234 -56.34 -13.58 -78.81
N SER A 235 -57.20 -12.97 -79.63
CA SER A 235 -58.66 -13.06 -79.50
C SER A 235 -59.14 -14.51 -79.70
N GLU A 236 -58.65 -15.19 -80.73
CA GLU A 236 -58.95 -16.59 -81.04
C GLU A 236 -58.39 -17.55 -79.97
N LEU A 237 -57.16 -17.33 -79.48
CA LEU A 237 -56.58 -18.11 -78.39
C LEU A 237 -57.33 -17.89 -77.07
N ALA A 238 -57.79 -16.66 -76.79
CA ALA A 238 -58.64 -16.38 -75.63
C ALA A 238 -60.02 -17.01 -75.77
N ALA A 239 -60.63 -16.97 -76.96
CA ALA A 239 -61.90 -17.63 -77.25
C ALA A 239 -61.79 -19.16 -77.15
N ALA A 240 -60.75 -19.75 -77.72
CA ALA A 240 -60.43 -21.18 -77.61
C ALA A 240 -60.10 -21.58 -76.16
N GLY A 241 -59.39 -20.74 -75.41
CA GLY A 241 -59.13 -20.93 -73.99
C GLY A 241 -60.40 -20.91 -73.16
N ASN A 242 -61.31 -19.96 -73.41
CA ASN A 242 -62.62 -19.88 -72.76
C ASN A 242 -63.52 -21.08 -73.13
N GLN A 243 -63.50 -21.54 -74.39
CA GLN A 243 -64.21 -22.75 -74.82
C GLN A 243 -63.63 -24.01 -74.18
N ALA A 244 -62.30 -24.14 -74.11
CA ALA A 244 -61.62 -25.24 -73.44
C ALA A 244 -61.91 -25.26 -71.94
N GLN A 245 -61.93 -24.10 -71.28
CA GLN A 245 -62.36 -23.96 -69.88
C GLN A 245 -63.83 -24.34 -69.69
N ALA A 246 -64.73 -23.92 -70.58
CA ALA A 246 -66.14 -24.32 -70.53
C ALA A 246 -66.32 -25.83 -70.71
N HIS A 247 -65.62 -26.44 -71.67
CA HIS A 247 -65.59 -27.90 -71.85
C HIS A 247 -65.03 -28.62 -70.61
N ALA A 248 -63.91 -28.14 -70.06
CA ALA A 248 -63.33 -28.71 -68.85
C ALA A 248 -64.26 -28.59 -67.63
N GLN A 249 -65.00 -27.49 -67.48
CA GLN A 249 -66.03 -27.34 -66.44
C GLN A 249 -67.23 -28.27 -66.64
N VAL A 250 -67.62 -28.55 -67.89
CA VAL A 250 -68.69 -29.51 -68.20
C VAL A 250 -68.24 -30.95 -67.91
N GLU A 251 -67.03 -31.34 -68.32
CA GLU A 251 -66.49 -32.67 -67.99
C GLU A 251 -66.24 -32.83 -66.48
N ALA A 252 -65.71 -31.81 -65.79
CA ALA A 252 -65.55 -31.82 -64.34
C ALA A 252 -66.89 -32.04 -63.62
N LYS A 253 -67.97 -31.39 -64.06
CA LYS A 253 -69.33 -31.62 -63.51
C LYS A 253 -69.86 -33.03 -63.77
N LYS A 254 -69.57 -33.63 -64.94
CA LYS A 254 -69.91 -35.04 -65.22
C LYS A 254 -69.11 -35.99 -64.35
N GLU A 255 -67.82 -35.72 -64.15
CA GLU A 255 -66.97 -36.50 -63.23
C GLU A 255 -67.40 -36.37 -61.78
N GLU A 256 -67.84 -35.18 -61.35
CA GLU A 256 -68.33 -34.92 -60.00
C GLU A 256 -69.66 -35.64 -59.75
N GLN A 257 -70.60 -35.60 -60.70
CA GLN A 257 -71.80 -36.44 -60.68
C GLN A 257 -71.46 -37.93 -60.63
N ARG A 258 -70.52 -38.39 -61.46
CA ARG A 258 -70.07 -39.79 -61.46
C ARG A 258 -69.36 -40.19 -60.15
N ARG A 259 -68.61 -39.28 -59.52
CA ARG A 259 -68.02 -39.48 -58.20
C ARG A 259 -69.10 -39.58 -57.13
N GLN A 260 -70.08 -38.68 -57.14
CA GLN A 260 -71.21 -38.72 -56.23
C GLN A 260 -72.03 -40.02 -56.37
N ASP A 261 -72.28 -40.49 -57.59
CA ASP A 261 -72.92 -41.80 -57.84
C ASP A 261 -72.10 -42.98 -57.29
N LEU A 262 -70.76 -42.92 -57.45
CA LEU A 262 -69.85 -43.95 -56.90
C LEU A 262 -69.77 -43.87 -55.36
N GLU A 263 -69.77 -42.69 -54.77
CA GLU A 263 -69.80 -42.47 -53.32
C GLU A 263 -71.12 -42.99 -52.73
N ASN A 264 -72.27 -42.63 -53.32
CA ASN A 264 -73.58 -43.18 -52.94
C ASN A 264 -73.59 -44.72 -53.01
N ARG A 265 -72.97 -45.31 -54.04
CA ARG A 265 -72.86 -46.76 -54.18
C ARG A 265 -71.88 -47.39 -53.19
N LEU A 266 -70.79 -46.71 -52.83
CA LEU A 266 -69.87 -47.14 -51.78
C LEU A 266 -70.52 -47.09 -50.40
N VAL A 267 -71.32 -46.06 -50.11
CA VAL A 267 -72.12 -45.96 -48.88
C VAL A 267 -73.14 -47.09 -48.79
N ALA A 268 -73.89 -47.36 -49.87
CA ALA A 268 -74.83 -48.50 -49.89
C ALA A 268 -74.13 -49.85 -49.71
N LEU A 269 -72.94 -50.04 -50.29
CA LEU A 269 -72.13 -51.25 -50.09
C LEU A 269 -71.53 -51.32 -48.67
N SER A 270 -71.15 -50.21 -48.05
CA SER A 270 -70.64 -50.19 -46.67
C SER A 270 -71.75 -50.43 -45.64
N GLU A 271 -72.96 -49.93 -45.88
CA GLU A 271 -74.15 -50.27 -45.08
C GLU A 271 -74.50 -51.76 -45.22
N GLN A 272 -74.46 -52.31 -46.43
CA GLN A 272 -74.65 -53.74 -46.65
C GLN A 272 -73.55 -54.59 -45.99
N ALA A 273 -72.29 -54.11 -46.01
CA ALA A 273 -71.18 -54.75 -45.32
C ALA A 273 -71.36 -54.72 -43.79
N ALA A 274 -71.73 -53.57 -43.21
CA ALA A 274 -72.01 -53.43 -41.79
C ALA A 274 -73.17 -54.34 -41.33
N ILE A 275 -74.25 -54.47 -42.12
CA ILE A 275 -75.32 -55.43 -41.86
C ILE A 275 -74.80 -56.89 -41.91
N SER A 276 -73.87 -57.19 -42.82
CA SER A 276 -73.26 -58.53 -42.90
C SER A 276 -72.31 -58.82 -41.72
N GLU A 277 -71.56 -57.82 -41.26
CA GLU A 277 -70.66 -57.91 -40.11
C GLU A 277 -71.45 -58.02 -38.80
N GLN A 278 -72.56 -57.29 -38.65
CA GLN A 278 -73.47 -57.45 -37.53
C GLN A 278 -74.04 -58.88 -37.47
N ARG A 279 -74.50 -59.44 -38.60
CA ARG A 279 -74.96 -60.83 -38.68
C ARG A 279 -73.83 -61.84 -38.36
N ALA A 280 -72.60 -61.54 -38.76
CA ALA A 280 -71.44 -62.37 -38.41
C ALA A 280 -71.13 -62.30 -36.90
N HIS A 281 -71.24 -61.13 -36.28
CA HIS A 281 -71.07 -60.95 -34.83
C HIS A 281 -72.18 -61.66 -34.05
N GLU A 282 -73.46 -61.54 -34.48
CA GLU A 282 -74.59 -62.27 -33.90
C GLU A 282 -74.37 -63.79 -33.98
N ALA A 283 -73.87 -64.31 -35.11
CA ALA A 283 -73.49 -65.71 -35.24
C ALA A 283 -72.27 -66.11 -34.37
N GLU A 284 -71.29 -65.23 -34.21
CA GLU A 284 -70.13 -65.47 -33.34
C GLU A 284 -70.55 -65.50 -31.86
N GLU A 285 -71.47 -64.63 -31.42
CA GLU A 285 -72.03 -64.65 -30.07
C GLU A 285 -72.85 -65.92 -29.81
N GLN A 286 -73.70 -66.35 -30.74
CA GLN A 286 -74.36 -67.66 -30.66
C GLN A 286 -73.35 -68.81 -30.56
N THR A 287 -72.23 -68.72 -31.27
CA THR A 287 -71.15 -69.71 -31.19
C THR A 287 -70.38 -69.63 -29.86
N LYS A 288 -70.20 -68.43 -29.28
CA LYS A 288 -69.61 -68.22 -27.94
C LYS A 288 -70.54 -68.75 -26.84
N GLU A 289 -71.84 -68.54 -26.92
CA GLU A 289 -72.81 -69.09 -25.97
C GLU A 289 -72.88 -70.62 -26.05
N SER A 290 -72.85 -71.17 -27.27
CA SER A 290 -72.73 -72.62 -27.50
C SER A 290 -71.43 -73.18 -26.91
N ARG A 291 -70.29 -72.50 -27.10
CA ARG A 291 -69.00 -72.87 -26.50
C ARG A 291 -68.99 -72.75 -24.97
N ARG A 292 -69.66 -71.77 -24.37
CA ARG A 292 -69.85 -71.69 -22.91
C ARG A 292 -70.66 -72.87 -22.40
N ARG A 293 -71.74 -73.27 -23.09
CA ARG A 293 -72.51 -74.49 -22.78
C ARG A 293 -71.62 -75.73 -22.79
N ILE A 294 -70.72 -75.86 -23.77
CA ILE A 294 -69.75 -76.97 -23.85
C ILE A 294 -68.77 -76.92 -22.67
N GLN A 295 -68.17 -75.75 -22.38
CA GLN A 295 -67.25 -75.60 -21.23
C GLN A 295 -67.93 -75.84 -19.88
N GLU A 296 -69.21 -75.50 -19.71
CA GLU A 296 -69.98 -75.81 -18.51
C GLU A 296 -70.25 -77.33 -18.35
N LEU A 297 -70.27 -78.08 -19.45
CA LEU A 297 -70.36 -79.54 -19.44
C LEU A 297 -68.98 -80.18 -19.18
N GLU A 298 -67.91 -79.67 -19.79
CA GLU A 298 -66.52 -80.09 -19.53
C GLU A 298 -66.10 -79.81 -18.08
N ALA A 299 -66.45 -78.66 -17.53
CA ALA A 299 -66.19 -78.29 -16.12
C ALA A 299 -67.01 -79.09 -15.10
N LYS A 300 -68.05 -79.82 -15.53
CA LYS A 300 -68.75 -80.83 -14.71
C LYS A 300 -68.05 -82.18 -14.77
N ILE A 301 -67.44 -82.52 -15.90
CA ILE A 301 -66.64 -83.76 -16.08
C ILE A 301 -65.31 -83.67 -15.31
N GLY A 302 -64.68 -82.50 -15.24
CA GLY A 302 -63.42 -82.28 -14.51
C GLY A 302 -63.50 -82.32 -12.97
N LYS A 303 -64.69 -82.43 -12.36
CA LYS A 303 -64.90 -82.32 -10.90
C LYS A 303 -64.99 -83.67 -10.15
N LEU A 304 -64.55 -84.77 -10.77
CA LEU A 304 -64.58 -86.13 -10.20
C LEU A 304 -63.19 -86.80 -10.13
N GLY A 305 -62.15 -86.04 -9.78
CA GLY A 305 -60.76 -86.53 -9.75
C GLY A 305 -59.85 -85.90 -8.70
N THR A 306 -60.09 -86.21 -7.42
CA THR A 306 -59.11 -86.44 -6.32
C THR A 306 -57.96 -85.43 -6.03
N GLU A 307 -57.57 -85.08 -4.79
CA GLU A 307 -58.26 -84.91 -3.49
C GLU A 307 -57.27 -84.32 -2.44
N GLY A 308 -57.43 -83.06 -2.00
CA GLY A 308 -56.80 -82.43 -0.80
C GLY A 308 -55.25 -82.42 -0.65
N PRO A 309 -54.69 -81.93 0.49
CA PRO A 309 -55.21 -80.96 1.48
C PRO A 309 -54.17 -79.87 1.95
N VAL A 310 -54.58 -78.99 2.91
CA VAL A 310 -53.75 -78.06 3.76
C VAL A 310 -53.17 -76.80 3.05
N GLY A 311 -53.16 -75.57 3.61
CA GLY A 311 -53.71 -75.00 4.86
C GLY A 311 -53.03 -73.63 5.22
N THR A 312 -53.59 -72.86 6.18
CA THR A 312 -53.12 -71.53 6.72
C THR A 312 -53.32 -70.29 5.79
N SER A 313 -53.59 -69.05 6.23
CA SER A 313 -53.91 -68.45 7.55
C SER A 313 -54.69 -67.11 7.41
N GLU A 314 -55.66 -66.89 8.31
CA GLU A 314 -56.19 -65.64 8.95
C GLU A 314 -56.64 -64.36 8.21
N ASN A 315 -57.65 -63.71 8.84
CA ASN A 315 -58.24 -62.41 8.50
C ASN A 315 -57.70 -61.29 9.42
N LEU A 316 -57.70 -60.02 8.98
CA LEU A 316 -58.25 -58.87 9.73
C LEU A 316 -58.18 -57.55 8.93
N GLY A 317 -59.22 -56.72 8.98
CA GLY A 317 -59.23 -55.40 8.32
C GLY A 317 -60.49 -54.55 8.52
N ASP A 318 -61.66 -55.17 8.76
CA ASP A 318 -62.96 -54.48 8.92
C ASP A 318 -63.16 -53.78 10.30
N LEU A 319 -62.10 -53.22 10.88
CA LEU A 319 -62.08 -52.76 12.27
C LEU A 319 -62.33 -51.26 12.48
N GLU A 320 -62.24 -50.41 11.44
CA GLU A 320 -62.18 -48.94 11.64
C GLU A 320 -63.54 -48.20 11.62
N LYS A 321 -64.60 -48.80 11.05
CA LYS A 321 -65.90 -48.11 10.90
C LYS A 321 -66.93 -48.47 11.98
N ASN A 322 -66.96 -49.73 12.42
CA ASN A 322 -68.04 -50.23 13.30
C ASN A 322 -67.89 -49.86 14.80
N LEU A 323 -66.79 -49.22 15.20
CA LEU A 323 -66.54 -48.82 16.60
C LEU A 323 -67.09 -47.44 16.99
N LYS A 324 -67.49 -46.58 16.03
CA LYS A 324 -67.99 -45.22 16.34
C LYS A 324 -69.50 -45.14 16.58
N GLU A 325 -70.29 -46.10 16.10
CA GLU A 325 -71.77 -46.06 16.22
C GLU A 325 -72.35 -46.74 17.46
N LEU A 326 -71.57 -47.58 18.17
CA LEU A 326 -71.96 -48.10 19.49
C LEU A 326 -72.10 -46.98 20.55
N VAL A 327 -71.34 -45.89 20.40
CA VAL A 327 -71.18 -44.80 21.37
C VAL A 327 -72.53 -44.15 21.79
N SER A 328 -73.23 -43.64 20.78
CA SER A 328 -74.20 -42.54 20.93
C SER A 328 -75.61 -42.96 21.31
N THR A 329 -76.02 -44.17 20.94
CA THR A 329 -77.42 -44.62 21.03
C THR A 329 -77.81 -45.12 22.43
N ILE A 330 -76.86 -45.60 23.23
CA ILE A 330 -77.14 -46.27 24.51
C ILE A 330 -77.18 -45.29 25.70
N ARG A 331 -76.32 -44.25 25.73
CA ARG A 331 -76.20 -43.36 26.91
C ARG A 331 -77.35 -42.37 27.11
N SER A 332 -78.34 -42.36 26.21
CA SER A 332 -79.54 -41.54 26.28
C SER A 332 -80.63 -42.10 27.21
N LYS A 333 -80.48 -43.32 27.74
CA LYS A 333 -81.54 -44.09 28.41
C LYS A 333 -81.34 -44.33 29.93
N LYS A 334 -81.11 -43.23 30.64
CA LYS A 334 -81.38 -42.98 32.08
C LYS A 334 -80.37 -43.46 33.15
N PRO A 335 -80.40 -42.80 34.35
CA PRO A 335 -79.47 -43.02 35.47
C PRO A 335 -80.09 -43.90 36.57
N ASP A 336 -79.34 -44.17 37.65
CA ASP A 336 -79.72 -43.86 39.05
C ASP A 336 -78.61 -44.29 40.03
N ILE A 337 -78.27 -43.41 40.98
CA ILE A 337 -77.40 -43.64 42.15
C ILE A 337 -78.05 -42.91 43.33
N ASP A 338 -78.25 -43.59 44.46
CA ASP A 338 -78.92 -43.06 45.66
C ASP A 338 -77.94 -43.08 46.87
N VAL A 339 -77.13 -42.03 47.08
CA VAL A 339 -77.42 -40.83 47.90
C VAL A 339 -77.24 -41.01 49.43
N TYR A 340 -77.07 -42.22 49.96
CA TYR A 340 -76.92 -42.47 51.41
C TYR A 340 -75.52 -42.22 52.05
N GLU A 341 -74.63 -41.44 51.42
CA GLU A 341 -73.46 -40.85 52.11
C GLU A 341 -73.65 -39.36 52.50
N ILE A 342 -74.89 -38.86 52.38
CA ILE A 342 -75.32 -37.49 52.75
C ILE A 342 -75.14 -37.16 54.25
N VAL A 343 -74.94 -38.14 55.13
CA VAL A 343 -74.78 -37.92 56.58
C VAL A 343 -73.32 -37.50 56.92
N GLY A 344 -72.90 -36.37 56.34
CA GLY A 344 -71.58 -35.76 56.50
C GLY A 344 -71.43 -35.01 57.82
N ALA A 345 -70.75 -35.62 58.80
CA ALA A 345 -70.26 -34.93 60.00
C ALA A 345 -68.97 -35.56 60.55
N LYS A 346 -68.95 -36.89 60.78
CA LYS A 346 -67.68 -37.63 60.98
C LYS A 346 -66.81 -37.63 59.73
N ARG A 347 -67.48 -37.61 58.57
CA ARG A 347 -66.84 -37.39 57.27
C ARG A 347 -66.04 -36.10 57.26
N ASP A 348 -66.49 -35.02 57.90
CA ASP A 348 -65.90 -33.69 57.71
C ASP A 348 -64.57 -33.51 58.44
N LEU A 349 -64.40 -34.05 59.64
CA LEU A 349 -63.11 -34.01 60.35
C LEU A 349 -62.08 -34.94 59.71
N GLN A 350 -62.49 -36.14 59.27
CA GLN A 350 -61.61 -37.03 58.50
C GLN A 350 -61.30 -36.44 57.12
N GLN A 351 -62.26 -35.81 56.45
CA GLN A 351 -62.04 -35.07 55.21
C GLN A 351 -61.11 -33.89 55.44
N GLN A 352 -61.19 -33.16 56.56
CA GLN A 352 -60.25 -32.08 56.84
C GLN A 352 -58.83 -32.62 57.06
N LYS A 353 -58.65 -33.69 57.83
CA LYS A 353 -57.33 -34.35 57.96
C LYS A 353 -56.81 -34.85 56.62
N LEU A 354 -57.62 -35.57 55.85
CA LEU A 354 -57.28 -36.03 54.50
C LEU A 354 -57.05 -34.85 53.53
N LYS A 355 -57.68 -33.69 53.71
CA LYS A 355 -57.42 -32.47 52.94
C LYS A 355 -56.09 -31.83 53.36
N TYR A 356 -55.74 -31.83 54.64
CA TYR A 356 -54.43 -31.36 55.10
C TYR A 356 -53.30 -32.29 54.62
N GLU A 357 -53.44 -33.61 54.78
CA GLU A 357 -52.49 -34.61 54.26
C GLU A 357 -52.36 -34.47 52.73
N ARG A 358 -53.46 -34.33 51.98
CA ARG A 358 -53.41 -34.06 50.53
C ARG A 358 -52.76 -32.73 50.19
N LEU A 359 -52.98 -31.68 50.97
CA LEU A 359 -52.39 -30.37 50.75
C LEU A 359 -50.89 -30.35 51.08
N GLU A 360 -50.46 -31.14 52.06
CA GLU A 360 -49.06 -31.39 52.40
C GLU A 360 -48.38 -32.21 51.28
N ASP A 361 -49.01 -33.29 50.83
CA ASP A 361 -48.65 -34.07 49.65
C ASP A 361 -48.52 -33.19 48.38
N GLU A 362 -49.49 -32.31 48.15
CA GLU A 362 -49.48 -31.35 47.04
C GLU A 362 -48.37 -30.33 47.22
N TYR A 363 -48.15 -29.81 48.44
CA TYR A 363 -47.08 -28.87 48.73
C TYR A 363 -45.69 -29.50 48.53
N GLU A 364 -45.46 -30.75 48.96
CA GLU A 364 -44.23 -31.48 48.66
C GLU A 364 -44.06 -31.71 47.15
N LYS A 365 -45.13 -32.08 46.44
CA LYS A 365 -45.10 -32.21 44.96
C LYS A 365 -44.80 -30.86 44.29
N TYR A 366 -45.36 -29.75 44.78
CA TYR A 366 -45.06 -28.40 44.27
C TYR A 366 -43.63 -27.97 44.60
N LYS A 367 -43.11 -28.28 45.79
CA LYS A 367 -41.71 -28.02 46.19
C LYS A 367 -40.74 -28.82 45.32
N LEU A 368 -40.93 -30.14 45.20
CA LEU A 368 -40.11 -31.00 44.34
C LEU A 368 -40.18 -30.54 42.87
N ARG A 369 -41.36 -30.13 42.39
CA ARG A 369 -41.52 -29.58 41.03
C ARG A 369 -40.82 -28.22 40.87
N ALA A 370 -40.87 -27.35 41.87
CA ALA A 370 -40.16 -26.06 41.86
C ALA A 370 -38.64 -26.26 41.90
N GLU A 371 -38.13 -27.14 42.76
CA GLU A 371 -36.72 -27.52 42.83
C GLU A 371 -36.25 -28.19 41.53
N ALA A 372 -37.06 -29.06 40.93
CA ALA A 372 -36.76 -29.67 39.63
C ALA A 372 -36.74 -28.63 38.49
N ILE A 373 -37.65 -27.64 38.50
CA ILE A 373 -37.66 -26.53 37.53
C ILE A 373 -36.45 -25.61 37.73
N LEU A 374 -36.05 -25.33 38.97
CA LEU A 374 -34.87 -24.51 39.25
C LEU A 374 -33.59 -25.23 38.83
N ARG A 375 -33.43 -26.51 39.20
CA ARG A 375 -32.30 -27.34 38.76
C ARG A 375 -32.26 -27.51 37.24
N SER A 376 -33.41 -27.74 36.58
CA SER A 376 -33.41 -27.86 35.12
C SER A 376 -33.03 -26.55 34.45
N LYS A 377 -33.51 -25.40 34.94
CA LYS A 377 -33.12 -24.07 34.44
C LYS A 377 -31.64 -23.77 34.65
N GLN A 378 -31.09 -24.07 35.83
CA GLN A 378 -29.67 -23.89 36.12
C GLN A 378 -28.82 -24.75 35.19
N ASN A 379 -29.10 -26.06 35.12
CA ASN A 379 -28.38 -26.97 34.23
C ASN A 379 -28.49 -26.57 32.75
N THR A 380 -29.67 -26.18 32.24
CA THR A 380 -29.80 -25.72 30.84
C THR A 380 -29.02 -24.44 30.58
N GLN A 381 -28.97 -23.52 31.55
CA GLN A 381 -28.25 -22.26 31.39
C GLN A 381 -26.73 -22.46 31.50
N GLU A 382 -26.27 -23.38 32.34
CA GLU A 382 -24.87 -23.81 32.40
C GLU A 382 -24.46 -24.54 31.11
N ASP A 383 -25.26 -25.49 30.62
CA ASP A 383 -25.05 -26.19 29.34
C ASP A 383 -25.02 -25.24 28.13
N GLU A 384 -25.86 -24.19 28.11
CA GLU A 384 -25.86 -23.17 27.06
C GLU A 384 -24.61 -22.29 27.14
N ASN A 385 -24.25 -21.80 28.33
CA ASN A 385 -23.02 -21.02 28.53
C ASN A 385 -21.76 -21.81 28.15
N ASP A 386 -21.65 -23.09 28.53
CA ASP A 386 -20.50 -23.94 28.20
C ASP A 386 -20.40 -24.21 26.69
N ARG A 387 -21.54 -24.30 25.98
CA ARG A 387 -21.57 -24.42 24.51
C ARG A 387 -21.16 -23.12 23.83
N GLU A 388 -21.59 -21.96 24.34
CA GLU A 388 -21.15 -20.67 23.84
C GLU A 388 -19.66 -20.44 24.11
N GLU A 389 -19.18 -20.75 25.32
CA GLU A 389 -17.76 -20.58 25.67
C GLU A 389 -16.86 -21.53 24.88
N SER A 390 -17.24 -22.80 24.70
CA SER A 390 -16.50 -23.73 23.84
C SER A 390 -16.56 -23.33 22.36
N GLY A 391 -17.69 -22.80 21.89
CA GLY A 391 -17.82 -22.20 20.55
C GLY A 391 -16.87 -21.02 20.34
N LEU A 392 -16.81 -20.10 21.31
CA LEU A 392 -15.89 -18.96 21.32
C LEU A 392 -14.42 -19.41 21.39
N ARG A 393 -14.08 -20.39 22.24
CA ARG A 393 -12.73 -20.98 22.33
C ARG A 393 -12.31 -21.63 21.01
N ASN A 394 -13.22 -22.31 20.31
CA ASN A 394 -12.98 -22.87 18.98
C ASN A 394 -12.79 -21.78 17.92
N LEU A 395 -13.61 -20.73 17.92
CA LEU A 395 -13.45 -19.58 17.01
C LEU A 395 -12.12 -18.87 17.25
N VAL A 396 -11.75 -18.62 18.51
CA VAL A 396 -10.47 -18.04 18.91
C VAL A 396 -9.31 -18.92 18.43
N SER A 397 -9.42 -20.25 18.57
CA SER A 397 -8.38 -21.18 18.09
C SER A 397 -8.24 -21.14 16.55
N GLN A 398 -9.35 -21.11 15.81
CA GLN A 398 -9.34 -20.96 14.35
C GLN A 398 -8.77 -19.59 13.91
N LEU A 399 -9.02 -18.52 14.67
CA LEU A 399 -8.46 -17.19 14.39
C LEU A 399 -6.95 -17.17 14.63
N HIS A 400 -6.45 -17.81 15.70
CA HIS A 400 -5.01 -17.97 15.93
C HIS A 400 -4.34 -18.83 14.85
N GLU A 401 -4.97 -19.90 14.40
CA GLU A 401 -4.46 -20.73 13.29
C GLU A 401 -4.45 -19.95 11.97
N LYS A 402 -5.51 -19.19 11.65
CA LYS A 402 -5.55 -18.29 10.49
C LYS A 402 -4.49 -17.20 10.56
N LEU A 403 -4.30 -16.56 11.72
CA LEU A 403 -3.22 -15.58 11.93
C LEU A 403 -1.85 -16.20 11.69
N ARG A 404 -1.57 -17.37 12.29
CA ARG A 404 -0.31 -18.10 12.10
C ARG A 404 -0.07 -18.49 10.64
N ASN A 405 -1.11 -18.93 9.92
CA ASN A 405 -1.00 -19.27 8.51
C ASN A 405 -0.76 -18.02 7.63
N LEU A 406 -1.39 -16.88 7.97
CA LEU A 406 -1.12 -15.59 7.32
C LEU A 406 0.29 -15.06 7.62
N GLU A 407 0.79 -15.25 8.85
CA GLU A 407 2.18 -14.91 9.22
C GLU A 407 3.19 -15.76 8.45
N ILE A 408 2.93 -17.07 8.30
CA ILE A 408 3.77 -17.98 7.51
C ILE A 408 3.72 -17.59 6.03
N SER A 409 2.54 -17.36 5.45
CA SER A 409 2.41 -16.91 4.05
C SER A 409 3.13 -15.58 3.82
N ALA A 410 2.92 -14.58 4.69
CA ALA A 410 3.60 -13.30 4.59
C ALA A 410 5.13 -13.42 4.77
N ALA A 411 5.62 -14.44 5.48
CA ALA A 411 7.04 -14.74 5.57
C ALA A 411 7.59 -15.42 4.30
N THR A 412 6.87 -16.38 3.71
CA THR A 412 7.25 -17.00 2.43
C THR A 412 7.24 -15.99 1.29
N ASP A 413 6.18 -15.19 1.18
CA ASP A 413 6.04 -14.18 0.13
C ASP A 413 7.18 -13.13 0.20
N ARG A 414 7.59 -12.74 1.42
CA ARG A 414 8.77 -11.87 1.63
C ARG A 414 10.06 -12.51 1.15
N VAL A 415 10.27 -13.80 1.43
CA VAL A 415 11.47 -14.53 0.99
C VAL A 415 11.50 -14.65 -0.54
N ASP A 416 10.37 -14.95 -1.17
CA ASP A 416 10.27 -15.06 -2.63
C ASP A 416 10.45 -13.70 -3.32
N HIS A 417 9.88 -12.63 -2.75
CA HIS A 417 10.14 -11.25 -3.20
C HIS A 417 11.61 -10.85 -3.01
N GLU A 418 12.28 -11.28 -1.93
CA GLU A 418 13.70 -11.01 -1.74
C GLU A 418 14.57 -11.80 -2.73
N GLN A 419 14.27 -13.07 -2.99
CA GLN A 419 14.97 -13.89 -3.99
C GLN A 419 14.81 -13.33 -5.41
N THR A 420 13.58 -12.98 -5.81
CA THR A 420 13.34 -12.35 -7.11
C THR A 420 14.04 -11.01 -7.23
N ALA A 421 13.99 -10.15 -6.20
CA ALA A 421 14.74 -8.89 -6.18
C ALA A 421 16.26 -9.08 -6.25
N ARG A 422 16.83 -10.13 -5.63
CA ARG A 422 18.25 -10.48 -5.76
C ARG A 422 18.58 -10.92 -7.20
N SER A 423 17.81 -11.84 -7.77
CA SER A 423 18.03 -12.32 -9.16
C SER A 423 17.92 -11.20 -10.20
N LEU A 424 17.01 -10.24 -10.02
CA LEU A 424 16.89 -9.07 -10.90
C LEU A 424 18.08 -8.12 -10.75
N LYS A 425 18.59 -7.91 -9.52
CA LYS A 425 19.80 -7.12 -9.29
C LYS A 425 21.04 -7.77 -9.91
N GLU A 426 21.21 -9.07 -9.74
CA GLU A 426 22.28 -9.85 -10.40
C GLU A 426 22.18 -9.73 -11.92
N ARG A 427 20.97 -9.86 -12.48
CA ARG A 427 20.78 -9.71 -13.93
C ARG A 427 21.06 -8.29 -14.44
N ILE A 428 20.76 -7.26 -13.66
CA ILE A 428 21.11 -5.87 -13.99
C ILE A 428 22.64 -5.70 -13.99
N THR A 429 23.35 -6.15 -12.95
CA THR A 429 24.81 -6.01 -12.89
C THR A 429 25.53 -6.83 -13.95
N GLU A 430 25.00 -7.99 -14.36
CA GLU A 430 25.47 -8.73 -15.53
C GLU A 430 25.40 -7.88 -16.81
N LEU A 431 24.22 -7.28 -17.08
CA LEU A 431 23.99 -6.45 -18.27
C LEU A 431 24.86 -5.20 -18.27
N GLU A 432 24.92 -4.46 -17.15
CA GLU A 432 25.81 -3.30 -16.96
C GLU A 432 27.28 -3.69 -17.24
N SER A 433 27.75 -4.80 -16.67
CA SER A 433 29.12 -5.29 -16.91
C SER A 433 29.39 -5.69 -18.37
N GLY A 434 28.35 -6.13 -19.08
CA GLY A 434 28.37 -6.48 -20.51
C GLY A 434 28.42 -5.25 -21.40
N GLU A 435 27.60 -4.24 -21.12
CA GLU A 435 27.62 -2.95 -21.81
C GLU A 435 28.95 -2.23 -21.58
N GLU A 436 29.49 -2.23 -20.36
CA GLU A 436 30.83 -1.67 -20.12
C GLU A 436 31.93 -2.41 -20.89
N LYS A 437 31.85 -3.74 -21.04
CA LYS A 437 32.79 -4.51 -21.88
C LYS A 437 32.69 -4.08 -23.33
N LEU A 438 31.49 -4.09 -23.91
CA LEU A 438 31.26 -3.66 -25.30
C LEU A 438 31.74 -2.22 -25.55
N MET A 439 31.51 -1.31 -24.60
CA MET A 439 31.98 0.07 -24.68
C MET A 439 33.51 0.21 -24.53
N ARG A 440 34.16 -0.65 -23.74
CA ARG A 440 35.63 -0.73 -23.66
C ARG A 440 36.21 -1.28 -24.95
N ASP A 441 35.60 -2.32 -25.53
CA ASP A 441 36.05 -2.98 -26.76
C ASP A 441 35.91 -2.03 -27.97
N MET A 442 34.75 -1.36 -28.13
CA MET A 442 34.57 -0.33 -29.17
C MET A 442 35.58 0.83 -29.04
N ARG A 443 35.90 1.27 -27.81
CA ARG A 443 36.92 2.31 -27.60
C ARG A 443 38.32 1.81 -27.97
N ALA A 444 38.64 0.56 -27.66
CA ALA A 444 39.91 -0.05 -28.04
C ALA A 444 40.05 -0.17 -29.56
N GLU A 445 39.00 -0.61 -30.27
CA GLU A 445 38.97 -0.68 -31.74
C GLU A 445 39.14 0.71 -32.38
N MET A 446 38.40 1.72 -31.91
CA MET A 446 38.55 3.09 -32.39
C MET A 446 39.96 3.65 -32.13
N SER A 447 40.54 3.36 -30.95
CA SER A 447 41.91 3.78 -30.60
C SER A 447 42.96 3.08 -31.47
N ALA A 448 42.78 1.80 -31.78
CA ALA A 448 43.66 1.05 -32.68
C ALA A 448 43.63 1.64 -34.09
N LYS A 449 42.42 1.89 -34.62
CA LYS A 449 42.23 2.52 -35.94
C LYS A 449 42.82 3.92 -36.04
N ILE A 450 42.75 4.71 -34.96
CA ILE A 450 43.44 6.02 -34.87
C ILE A 450 44.95 5.81 -34.93
N SER A 451 45.51 4.87 -34.16
CA SER A 451 46.95 4.58 -34.17
C SER A 451 47.44 4.12 -35.55
N ASP A 452 46.70 3.26 -36.25
CA ASP A 452 47.05 2.83 -37.61
C ASP A 452 47.05 3.99 -38.61
N MET A 453 46.06 4.90 -38.52
CA MET A 453 46.01 6.12 -39.31
C MET A 453 47.19 7.06 -39.01
N GLU A 454 47.52 7.26 -37.72
CA GLU A 454 48.67 8.07 -37.30
C GLU A 454 49.99 7.48 -37.79
N GLN A 455 50.14 6.14 -37.75
CA GLN A 455 51.29 5.43 -38.29
C GLN A 455 51.42 5.60 -39.80
N GLU A 456 50.33 5.53 -40.58
CA GLU A 456 50.40 5.75 -42.03
C GLU A 456 50.67 7.22 -42.39
N ILE A 457 50.11 8.18 -41.65
CA ILE A 457 50.48 9.60 -41.76
C ILE A 457 51.98 9.79 -41.46
N GLN A 458 52.51 9.13 -40.43
CA GLN A 458 53.93 9.25 -40.09
C GLN A 458 54.83 8.55 -41.12
N LYS A 459 54.44 7.40 -41.69
CA LYS A 459 55.13 6.78 -42.83
C LYS A 459 55.13 7.69 -44.05
N GLN A 460 54.03 8.36 -44.36
CA GLN A 460 53.97 9.34 -45.45
C GLN A 460 54.90 10.53 -45.19
N ARG A 461 54.89 11.10 -43.99
CA ARG A 461 55.84 12.16 -43.58
C ARG A 461 57.29 11.72 -43.74
N ASN A 462 57.64 10.52 -43.27
CA ASN A 462 58.99 9.96 -43.41
C ASN A 462 59.37 9.80 -44.89
N ARG A 463 58.51 9.20 -45.74
CA ARG A 463 58.73 9.10 -47.19
C ARG A 463 58.94 10.47 -47.84
N THR A 464 58.15 11.48 -47.47
CA THR A 464 58.34 12.86 -47.98
C THR A 464 59.64 13.50 -47.51
N LEU A 465 60.07 13.21 -46.28
CA LEU A 465 61.35 13.70 -45.74
C LEU A 465 62.52 13.02 -46.46
N GLU A 466 62.46 11.69 -46.66
CA GLU A 466 63.44 10.93 -47.44
C GLU A 466 63.58 11.50 -48.86
N LEU A 467 62.46 11.70 -49.58
CA LEU A 467 62.44 12.33 -50.91
C LEU A 467 63.02 13.76 -50.89
N LEU A 468 62.74 14.56 -49.85
CA LEU A 468 63.37 15.88 -49.71
C LEU A 468 64.88 15.76 -49.51
N THR A 469 65.37 14.84 -48.67
CA THR A 469 66.83 14.62 -48.51
C THR A 469 67.50 14.07 -49.77
N GLU A 470 66.78 13.30 -50.59
CA GLU A 470 67.27 12.85 -51.90
C GLU A 470 67.36 14.03 -52.87
N LYS A 471 66.34 14.90 -52.93
CA LYS A 471 66.38 16.12 -53.74
C LYS A 471 67.40 17.15 -53.24
N GLU A 472 67.66 17.22 -51.94
CA GLU A 472 68.77 18.02 -51.40
C GLU A 472 70.14 17.48 -51.85
N LYS A 473 70.33 16.14 -51.88
CA LYS A 473 71.55 15.52 -52.43
C LYS A 473 71.69 15.72 -53.94
N GLU A 474 70.61 15.61 -54.72
CA GLU A 474 70.62 15.94 -56.15
C GLU A 474 70.96 17.42 -56.38
N LEU A 475 70.40 18.33 -55.58
CA LEU A 475 70.71 19.76 -55.62
C LEU A 475 72.14 20.04 -55.19
N GLU A 476 72.69 19.32 -54.23
CA GLU A 476 74.10 19.44 -53.82
C GLU A 476 75.05 18.90 -54.89
N ALA A 477 74.73 17.76 -55.51
CA ALA A 477 75.48 17.21 -56.63
C ALA A 477 75.48 18.15 -57.84
N THR A 478 74.31 18.68 -58.22
CA THR A 478 74.20 19.66 -59.31
C THR A 478 74.87 20.99 -58.97
N ARG A 479 74.81 21.46 -57.72
CA ARG A 479 75.60 22.62 -57.25
C ARG A 479 77.11 22.34 -57.32
N SER A 480 77.56 21.15 -56.95
CA SER A 480 78.97 20.76 -57.03
C SER A 480 79.46 20.74 -58.48
N ILE A 481 78.67 20.14 -59.40
CA ILE A 481 78.92 20.21 -60.85
C ILE A 481 78.95 21.67 -61.32
N LEU A 482 77.97 22.50 -60.94
CA LEU A 482 77.90 23.90 -61.39
C LEU A 482 79.02 24.76 -60.79
N VAL A 483 79.50 24.46 -59.58
CA VAL A 483 80.72 25.06 -58.99
C VAL A 483 81.96 24.61 -59.75
N SER A 484 82.08 23.33 -60.13
CA SER A 484 83.19 22.85 -60.95
C SER A 484 83.22 23.53 -62.33
N VAL A 485 82.10 23.54 -63.07
CA VAL A 485 81.94 24.25 -64.35
C VAL A 485 82.19 25.74 -64.21
N ARG A 486 81.72 26.37 -63.12
CA ARG A 486 82.01 27.79 -62.84
C ARG A 486 83.47 28.03 -62.49
N SER A 487 84.16 27.09 -61.84
CA SER A 487 85.59 27.19 -61.56
C SER A 487 86.42 27.04 -62.85
N GLU A 488 86.00 26.20 -63.79
CA GLU A 488 86.55 26.13 -65.14
C GLU A 488 86.28 27.42 -65.92
N GLN A 489 85.04 27.94 -65.90
CA GLN A 489 84.68 29.19 -66.58
C GLN A 489 85.35 30.44 -65.97
N LEU A 490 85.60 30.48 -64.66
CA LEU A 490 86.31 31.59 -64.01
C LEU A 490 87.83 31.54 -64.22
N GLN A 491 88.39 30.40 -64.66
CA GLN A 491 89.74 30.37 -65.23
C GLN A 491 89.77 30.93 -66.67
N SER A 492 88.62 31.14 -67.31
CA SER A 492 88.48 31.69 -68.66
C SER A 492 87.63 32.98 -68.74
N SER A 493 88.30 34.12 -68.53
CA SER A 493 87.92 35.48 -69.02
C SER A 493 87.34 36.50 -68.00
N PRO A 494 87.55 37.83 -68.22
CA PRO A 494 87.41 38.88 -67.20
C PRO A 494 86.08 39.70 -67.33
N PRO A 495 85.78 40.63 -66.39
CA PRO A 495 84.41 41.06 -66.12
C PRO A 495 83.95 42.36 -66.82
N ARG A 496 82.65 42.47 -67.11
CA ARG A 496 81.96 43.78 -67.26
C ARG A 496 80.46 43.71 -66.96
N ASP A 497 79.92 44.88 -66.63
CA ASP A 497 78.66 45.13 -65.89
C ASP A 497 77.64 45.92 -66.78
N PRO A 498 76.60 46.58 -66.25
CA PRO A 498 75.18 46.18 -66.23
C PRO A 498 74.27 46.95 -67.22
N HIS A 499 72.94 46.70 -67.17
CA HIS A 499 71.76 47.55 -67.55
C HIS A 499 70.59 46.62 -67.99
N GLN A 500 69.27 46.80 -67.74
CA GLN A 500 68.35 47.84 -67.21
C GLN A 500 67.28 47.16 -66.28
N LYS A 501 66.91 47.70 -65.11
CA LYS A 501 65.82 48.67 -64.82
C LYS A 501 64.38 48.27 -65.24
N THR A 502 63.59 47.77 -64.29
CA THR A 502 62.25 48.30 -63.95
C THR A 502 62.08 48.33 -62.41
N SER A 503 61.14 49.11 -61.89
CA SER A 503 61.26 49.66 -60.53
C SER A 503 59.92 49.86 -59.80
N VAL A 504 59.92 49.55 -58.49
CA VAL A 504 59.08 50.18 -57.43
C VAL A 504 57.57 49.81 -57.53
N VAL A 505 56.88 49.37 -56.47
CA VAL A 505 56.58 50.08 -55.20
C VAL A 505 56.68 49.18 -53.97
N LYS A 506 57.28 49.71 -52.89
CA LYS A 506 57.12 49.22 -51.51
C LYS A 506 55.98 49.98 -50.82
N LYS A 507 55.21 49.32 -49.94
CA LYS A 507 54.85 49.92 -48.64
C LYS A 507 54.44 48.87 -47.61
N ARG A 508 55.01 49.01 -46.40
CA ARG A 508 54.63 48.33 -45.16
C ARG A 508 53.61 49.19 -44.43
N SER A 509 52.72 48.57 -43.65
CA SER A 509 52.41 49.05 -42.28
C SER A 509 51.70 47.98 -41.45
N THR A 510 52.26 47.71 -40.28
CA THR A 510 51.70 46.93 -39.18
C THR A 510 50.46 47.59 -38.55
N GLY A 511 49.54 46.80 -38.02
CA GLY A 511 48.41 47.30 -37.23
C GLY A 511 47.42 46.23 -36.76
N GLU A 512 47.70 45.60 -35.62
CA GLU A 512 46.63 45.09 -34.73
C GLU A 512 45.83 46.28 -34.18
N PRO A 513 44.52 46.17 -33.80
CA PRO A 513 44.13 45.25 -32.72
C PRO A 513 42.68 44.67 -32.70
N ARG A 514 42.51 43.68 -31.81
CA ARG A 514 41.29 43.37 -31.01
C ARG A 514 39.96 43.01 -31.70
N TYR A 515 39.75 41.70 -31.78
CA TYR A 515 38.71 40.96 -31.03
C TYR A 515 37.40 41.71 -30.65
N VAL A 516 36.32 41.45 -31.41
CA VAL A 516 34.93 41.46 -30.88
C VAL A 516 34.19 40.28 -31.50
N GLU A 517 34.11 39.18 -30.76
CA GLU A 517 33.50 37.95 -31.24
C GLU A 517 31.97 37.98 -31.09
N ARG A 518 31.26 38.27 -32.17
CA ARG A 518 29.78 38.28 -32.19
C ARG A 518 29.23 37.00 -32.80
N ARG A 519 28.86 36.05 -31.93
CA ARG A 519 28.15 34.81 -32.27
C ARG A 519 27.00 35.07 -33.26
N LYS A 520 26.99 34.35 -34.39
CA LYS A 520 25.78 34.07 -35.17
C LYS A 520 25.76 32.60 -35.56
N SER A 521 24.78 31.90 -35.03
CA SER A 521 24.40 30.55 -35.45
C SER A 521 23.80 30.60 -36.86
N SER A 522 24.24 29.68 -37.73
CA SER A 522 23.58 29.34 -38.98
C SER A 522 23.71 27.83 -39.18
N GLY A 523 22.58 27.12 -39.20
CA GLY A 523 22.59 25.66 -39.24
C GLY A 523 22.94 25.13 -40.62
N PHE A 524 23.88 24.18 -40.69
CA PHE A 524 24.22 23.45 -41.90
C PHE A 524 23.43 22.13 -41.94
N ARG A 525 22.53 21.98 -42.92
CA ARG A 525 21.83 20.71 -43.18
C ARG A 525 22.71 19.84 -44.08
N HIS A 526 23.18 18.70 -43.59
CA HIS A 526 23.71 17.67 -44.48
C HIS A 526 22.57 17.02 -45.29
N ARG A 527 22.81 16.88 -46.59
CA ARG A 527 21.87 16.37 -47.60
C ARG A 527 22.20 14.91 -47.88
N SER A 528 21.17 14.08 -48.00
CA SER A 528 21.31 12.65 -48.34
C SER A 528 22.04 12.45 -49.68
N THR A 529 22.82 11.38 -49.77
CA THR A 529 23.49 10.92 -50.99
C THR A 529 22.64 9.84 -51.66
N ASP A 530 21.91 10.23 -52.71
CA ASP A 530 21.26 9.31 -53.65
C ASP A 530 21.58 9.77 -55.08
N SER A 531 22.35 8.97 -55.85
CA SER A 531 22.31 8.94 -57.32
C SER A 531 23.27 7.88 -57.90
N VAL A 532 22.73 6.73 -58.32
CA VAL A 532 23.12 5.83 -59.44
C VAL A 532 21.91 4.89 -59.64
N ALA A 533 21.47 4.42 -60.81
CA ALA A 533 21.29 4.92 -62.20
C ALA A 533 20.41 3.85 -62.90
N SER A 534 19.71 4.02 -64.03
CA SER A 534 19.55 5.07 -65.05
C SER A 534 18.14 4.90 -65.66
N GLY A 535 17.53 5.95 -66.20
CA GLY A 535 16.35 5.79 -67.05
C GLY A 535 16.73 5.31 -68.46
N LEU A 536 15.78 4.67 -69.14
CA LEU A 536 15.69 4.67 -70.60
C LEU A 536 14.21 4.50 -71.01
N ASP A 537 13.57 5.60 -71.43
CA ASP A 537 12.28 5.53 -72.10
C ASP A 537 12.46 5.00 -73.53
N TYR A 538 11.61 4.07 -73.95
CA TYR A 538 11.43 3.76 -75.37
C TYR A 538 9.96 3.53 -75.68
N THR A 539 9.42 4.31 -76.60
CA THR A 539 8.03 4.26 -77.02
C THR A 539 7.81 3.15 -78.06
N ALA A 540 6.87 2.24 -77.81
CA ALA A 540 6.26 1.40 -78.84
C ALA A 540 4.87 0.90 -78.41
N GLU A 541 3.83 1.36 -79.09
CA GLU A 541 2.57 0.61 -79.17
C GLU A 541 2.77 -0.58 -80.10
N THR A 542 2.32 -1.79 -79.73
CA THR A 542 1.72 -2.77 -80.67
C THR A 542 1.17 -4.00 -79.95
N SER A 543 -0.05 -4.38 -80.33
CA SER A 543 -0.50 -5.76 -80.56
C SER A 543 -0.33 -6.82 -79.46
N SER A 544 -1.41 -6.98 -78.67
CA SER A 544 -1.98 -8.25 -78.19
C SER A 544 -1.21 -9.56 -78.51
N THR A 545 -0.66 -10.20 -77.47
CA THR A 545 -0.57 -11.66 -77.38
C THR A 545 -1.04 -12.12 -76.01
N HIS A 546 -2.05 -12.99 -75.97
CA HIS A 546 -2.46 -13.68 -74.75
C HIS A 546 -1.34 -14.62 -74.29
N ILE A 547 -0.91 -14.48 -73.03
CA ILE A 547 -0.22 -15.55 -72.30
C ILE A 547 -1.10 -15.89 -71.08
N PRO A 548 -1.56 -17.15 -70.91
CA PRO A 548 -2.42 -17.51 -69.79
C PRO A 548 -1.66 -17.58 -68.47
N LEU A 549 -2.38 -17.37 -67.37
CA LEU A 549 -1.90 -17.59 -66.00
C LEU A 549 -1.23 -18.97 -65.85
N THR A 550 -0.02 -19.00 -65.32
CA THR A 550 0.38 -19.96 -64.27
C THR A 550 1.57 -19.41 -63.48
N ASN A 551 1.53 -19.58 -62.16
CA ASN A 551 2.66 -19.46 -61.24
C ASN A 551 3.41 -18.11 -61.21
N GLU A 552 2.77 -17.09 -60.63
CA GLU A 552 3.52 -16.31 -59.65
C GLU A 552 4.01 -17.31 -58.58
N SER A 553 5.33 -17.46 -58.45
CA SER A 553 5.92 -18.31 -57.41
C SER A 553 5.64 -17.69 -56.04
N ARG A 554 4.50 -18.10 -55.47
CA ARG A 554 4.03 -17.73 -54.13
C ARG A 554 5.19 -17.85 -53.16
N ASN A 555 5.68 -16.72 -52.67
CA ASN A 555 6.91 -16.70 -51.90
C ASN A 555 6.60 -17.06 -50.45
N ILE A 556 6.38 -18.37 -50.24
CA ILE A 556 5.96 -18.98 -48.97
C ILE A 556 6.88 -18.53 -47.83
N TYR A 557 8.18 -18.34 -48.10
CA TYR A 557 9.12 -17.84 -47.10
C TYR A 557 8.79 -16.42 -46.61
N TYR A 558 8.40 -15.49 -47.50
CA TYR A 558 7.94 -14.16 -47.06
C TYR A 558 6.57 -14.21 -46.39
N GLU A 559 5.64 -15.06 -46.84
CA GLU A 559 4.35 -15.26 -46.15
C GLU A 559 4.55 -15.81 -44.72
N GLU A 560 5.42 -16.80 -44.53
CA GLU A 560 5.80 -17.33 -43.21
C GLU A 560 6.51 -16.29 -42.35
N LEU A 561 7.39 -15.47 -42.93
CA LEU A 561 8.10 -14.43 -42.20
C LEU A 561 7.13 -13.33 -41.70
N VAL A 562 6.17 -12.94 -42.55
CA VAL A 562 5.09 -12.01 -42.20
C VAL A 562 4.16 -12.63 -41.16
N ALA A 563 3.81 -13.91 -41.29
CA ALA A 563 3.01 -14.62 -40.29
C ALA A 563 3.70 -14.66 -38.91
N LYS A 564 5.00 -15.00 -38.87
CA LYS A 564 5.81 -14.97 -37.62
C LYS A 564 5.85 -13.56 -37.01
N LYS A 565 6.06 -12.52 -37.83
CA LYS A 565 6.06 -11.12 -37.34
C LYS A 565 4.68 -10.67 -36.86
N ASN A 566 3.60 -11.13 -37.49
CA ASN A 566 2.23 -10.87 -37.04
C ASN A 566 1.90 -11.59 -35.71
N MET A 567 2.41 -12.81 -35.51
CA MET A 567 2.31 -13.50 -34.21
C MET A 567 3.07 -12.74 -33.12
N GLU A 568 4.33 -12.39 -33.37
CA GLU A 568 5.16 -11.59 -32.44
C GLU A 568 4.50 -10.24 -32.09
N ILE A 569 3.93 -9.54 -33.07
CA ILE A 569 3.17 -8.29 -32.85
C ILE A 569 1.92 -8.55 -31.99
N ASN A 570 1.20 -9.65 -32.18
CA ASN A 570 0.01 -9.98 -31.40
C ASN A 570 0.37 -10.42 -29.97
N GLU A 571 1.46 -11.15 -29.78
CA GLU A 571 2.03 -11.48 -28.46
C GLU A 571 2.46 -10.22 -27.72
N LEU A 572 3.18 -9.31 -28.38
CA LEU A 572 3.56 -8.01 -27.81
C LEU A 572 2.36 -7.12 -27.47
N ARG A 573 1.28 -7.15 -28.27
CA ARG A 573 0.02 -6.45 -27.96
C ARG A 573 -0.71 -7.08 -26.77
N SER A 574 -0.75 -8.41 -26.69
CA SER A 574 -1.34 -9.12 -25.55
C SER A 574 -0.58 -8.85 -24.25
N LEU A 575 0.76 -8.88 -24.31
CA LEU A 575 1.63 -8.51 -23.20
C LEU A 575 1.46 -7.04 -22.80
N LEU A 576 1.38 -6.12 -23.77
CA LEU A 576 1.11 -4.70 -23.51
C LEU A 576 -0.21 -4.53 -22.75
N HIS A 577 -1.31 -5.08 -23.24
CA HIS A 577 -2.61 -4.99 -22.55
C HIS A 577 -2.61 -5.65 -21.16
N SER A 578 -1.89 -6.76 -20.99
CA SER A 578 -1.70 -7.38 -19.67
C SER A 578 -0.97 -6.45 -18.70
N GLN A 579 0.11 -5.78 -19.14
CA GLN A 579 0.84 -4.84 -18.30
C GLN A 579 0.05 -3.54 -18.06
N GLU A 580 -0.66 -3.01 -19.06
CA GLU A 580 -1.57 -1.87 -18.92
C GLU A 580 -2.68 -2.16 -17.88
N TYR A 581 -3.21 -3.38 -17.87
CA TYR A 581 -4.18 -3.81 -16.85
C TYR A 581 -3.55 -3.85 -15.45
N ARG A 582 -2.37 -4.47 -15.31
CA ARG A 582 -1.64 -4.54 -14.04
C ARG A 582 -1.25 -3.16 -13.49
N VAL A 583 -0.91 -2.21 -14.36
CA VAL A 583 -0.64 -0.81 -13.96
C VAL A 583 -1.92 -0.16 -13.43
N LYS A 584 -3.04 -0.26 -14.13
CA LYS A 584 -4.33 0.30 -13.67
C LYS A 584 -4.80 -0.32 -12.35
N GLU A 585 -4.61 -1.62 -12.18
CA GLU A 585 -4.89 -2.33 -10.93
C GLU A 585 -3.97 -1.85 -9.78
N ALA A 586 -2.67 -1.67 -10.04
CA ALA A 586 -1.73 -1.12 -9.07
C ALA A 586 -2.07 0.34 -8.69
N GLU A 587 -2.46 1.17 -9.66
CA GLU A 587 -2.92 2.56 -9.42
C GLU A 587 -4.18 2.59 -8.56
N GLN A 588 -5.18 1.75 -8.86
CA GLN A 588 -6.40 1.62 -8.07
C GLN A 588 -6.12 1.13 -6.64
N ASN A 589 -5.20 0.17 -6.48
CA ASN A 589 -4.78 -0.33 -5.17
C ASN A 589 -4.04 0.75 -4.37
N ASN A 590 -3.14 1.52 -5.00
CA ASN A 590 -2.45 2.64 -4.35
C ASN A 590 -3.44 3.72 -3.90
N LEU A 591 -4.37 4.14 -4.77
CA LEU A 591 -5.41 5.11 -4.43
C LEU A 591 -6.27 4.64 -3.23
N THR A 592 -6.59 3.35 -3.18
CA THR A 592 -7.34 2.75 -2.06
C THR A 592 -6.55 2.82 -0.75
N ARG A 593 -5.24 2.54 -0.80
CA ARG A 593 -4.35 2.66 0.37
C ARG A 593 -4.20 4.12 0.81
N ASP A 594 -4.06 5.06 -0.11
CA ASP A 594 -3.96 6.49 0.19
C ASP A 594 -5.22 7.02 0.88
N ILE A 595 -6.41 6.58 0.44
CA ILE A 595 -7.68 6.89 1.10
C ILE A 595 -7.69 6.34 2.54
N GLN A 596 -7.31 5.08 2.74
CA GLN A 596 -7.23 4.45 4.07
C GLN A 596 -6.20 5.13 4.98
N HIS A 597 -5.02 5.49 4.45
CA HIS A 597 -3.99 6.21 5.20
C HIS A 597 -4.45 7.63 5.57
N LYS A 598 -5.17 8.31 4.67
CA LYS A 598 -5.77 9.62 4.96
C LYS A 598 -6.85 9.53 6.03
N GLU A 599 -7.76 8.56 5.96
CA GLU A 599 -8.74 8.31 7.01
C GLU A 599 -8.09 8.03 8.37
N MET A 600 -7.06 7.18 8.40
CA MET A 600 -6.32 6.88 9.63
C MET A 600 -5.61 8.13 10.17
N SER A 601 -5.05 8.97 9.28
CA SER A 601 -4.43 10.24 9.65
C SER A 601 -5.44 11.21 10.27
N GLU A 602 -6.64 11.34 9.70
CA GLU A 602 -7.70 12.19 10.28
C GLU A 602 -8.20 11.64 11.63
N ARG A 603 -8.38 10.33 11.77
CA ARG A 603 -8.74 9.70 13.06
C ARG A 603 -7.69 9.98 14.15
N LEU A 604 -6.40 9.85 13.81
CA LEU A 604 -5.30 10.14 14.74
C LEU A 604 -5.22 11.64 15.08
N LYS A 605 -5.44 12.54 14.11
CA LYS A 605 -5.52 13.99 14.38
C LYS A 605 -6.68 14.33 15.31
N GLU A 606 -7.84 13.71 15.11
CA GLU A 606 -9.00 13.92 15.97
C GLU A 606 -8.77 13.35 17.38
N GLU A 607 -8.18 12.16 17.51
CA GLU A 607 -7.77 11.61 18.81
C GLU A 607 -6.77 12.55 19.53
N ILE A 608 -5.71 12.99 18.84
CA ILE A 608 -4.76 14.00 19.34
C ILE A 608 -5.52 15.25 19.81
N ARG A 609 -6.44 15.78 19.01
CA ARG A 609 -7.24 16.97 19.37
C ARG A 609 -8.12 16.72 20.62
N THR A 610 -8.67 15.52 20.80
CA THR A 610 -9.39 15.19 22.05
C THR A 610 -8.47 15.06 23.25
N LEU A 611 -7.25 14.54 23.07
CA LEU A 611 -6.23 14.43 24.12
C LEU A 611 -5.69 15.82 24.49
N GLU A 612 -5.42 16.68 23.52
CA GLU A 612 -5.09 18.10 23.73
C GLU A 612 -6.21 18.84 24.46
N GLY A 613 -7.48 18.57 24.13
CA GLY A 613 -8.65 19.08 24.87
C GLY A 613 -8.67 18.62 26.34
N LYS A 614 -8.39 17.34 26.61
CA LYS A 614 -8.28 16.81 27.99
C LYS A 614 -7.07 17.41 28.72
N VAL A 615 -5.91 17.52 28.06
CA VAL A 615 -4.67 18.06 28.61
C VAL A 615 -4.80 19.55 28.91
N THR A 616 -5.46 20.34 28.06
CA THR A 616 -5.72 21.78 28.31
C THR A 616 -6.69 21.99 29.47
N LEU A 617 -7.71 21.15 29.63
CA LEU A 617 -8.57 21.15 30.82
C LEU A 617 -7.82 20.79 32.12
N LEU A 618 -6.87 19.84 32.05
CA LEU A 618 -6.09 19.36 33.20
C LEU A 618 -4.83 20.20 33.52
N SER A 619 -4.28 20.92 32.54
CA SER A 619 -2.98 21.63 32.66
C SER A 619 -3.11 23.16 32.60
N GLY A 620 -4.26 23.68 32.16
CA GLY A 620 -4.58 25.10 32.22
C GLY A 620 -4.79 25.61 33.65
N GLU A 621 -5.11 26.90 33.79
CA GLU A 621 -5.39 27.50 35.10
C GLU A 621 -6.47 26.72 35.87
N ASN A 622 -7.51 26.25 35.17
CA ASN A 622 -8.57 25.39 35.72
C ASN A 622 -8.05 24.11 36.40
N GLY A 623 -6.99 23.49 35.87
CA GLY A 623 -6.39 22.30 36.47
C GLY A 623 -5.72 22.59 37.81
N ARG A 624 -5.01 23.72 37.89
CA ARG A 624 -4.42 24.22 39.14
C ARG A 624 -5.49 24.69 40.12
N GLU A 625 -6.57 25.32 39.64
CA GLU A 625 -7.76 25.67 40.43
C GLU A 625 -8.40 24.39 41.03
N ILE A 626 -8.50 23.29 40.27
CA ILE A 626 -9.03 22.00 40.73
C ILE A 626 -8.11 21.33 41.76
N GLU A 627 -6.79 21.30 41.54
CA GLU A 627 -5.83 20.76 42.52
C GLU A 627 -5.83 21.57 43.82
N TYR A 628 -5.89 22.91 43.71
CA TYR A 628 -6.01 23.80 44.85
C TYR A 628 -7.34 23.60 45.59
N LEU A 629 -8.45 23.47 44.87
CA LEU A 629 -9.78 23.18 45.44
C LEU A 629 -9.80 21.82 46.15
N ARG A 630 -9.15 20.78 45.58
CA ARG A 630 -8.96 19.47 46.22
C ARG A 630 -8.17 19.60 47.52
N ASN A 631 -7.07 20.33 47.52
CA ASN A 631 -6.24 20.54 48.71
C ASN A 631 -7.00 21.32 49.80
N ILE A 632 -7.76 22.35 49.43
CA ILE A 632 -8.63 23.08 50.35
C ILE A 632 -9.76 22.18 50.90
N PHE A 633 -10.37 21.34 50.06
CA PHE A 633 -11.41 20.41 50.49
C PHE A 633 -10.90 19.37 51.50
N VAL A 634 -9.68 18.84 51.31
CA VAL A 634 -9.04 17.98 52.31
C VAL A 634 -8.80 18.73 53.62
N GLN A 635 -8.37 19.99 53.58
CA GLN A 635 -8.23 20.83 54.78
C GLN A 635 -9.56 21.11 55.47
N LEU A 636 -10.66 21.26 54.71
CA LEU A 636 -12.01 21.42 55.26
C LEU A 636 -12.46 20.20 56.07
N VAL A 637 -12.17 18.99 55.58
CA VAL A 637 -12.50 17.73 56.25
C VAL A 637 -11.64 17.51 57.51
N GLN A 638 -10.39 17.99 57.50
CA GLN A 638 -9.45 17.80 58.61
C GLN A 638 -9.54 18.83 59.74
N LYS A 639 -10.08 20.03 59.51
CA LYS A 639 -10.21 21.08 60.54
C LYS A 639 -11.59 21.09 61.15
N GLU A 640 -11.69 21.02 62.47
CA GLU A 640 -12.96 21.03 63.19
C GLU A 640 -13.47 22.44 63.54
N ASP A 641 -12.58 23.43 63.67
CA ASP A 641 -12.87 24.82 64.02
C ASP A 641 -13.86 25.49 63.03
N PRO A 642 -15.02 25.98 63.50
CA PRO A 642 -16.05 26.57 62.63
C PRO A 642 -15.61 27.87 61.95
N ILE A 643 -14.70 28.65 62.56
CA ILE A 643 -14.16 29.87 61.95
C ILE A 643 -13.22 29.50 60.80
N ALA A 644 -12.35 28.52 61.01
CA ALA A 644 -11.47 27.99 59.96
C ALA A 644 -12.28 27.35 58.82
N LYS A 645 -13.31 26.55 59.11
CA LYS A 645 -14.24 26.01 58.10
C LYS A 645 -14.88 27.13 57.27
N LYS A 646 -15.38 28.20 57.92
CA LYS A 646 -16.00 29.34 57.22
C LYS A 646 -15.04 30.07 56.29
N GLN A 647 -13.79 30.28 56.71
CA GLN A 647 -12.75 30.86 55.85
C GLN A 647 -12.42 29.94 54.66
N ILE A 648 -12.34 28.62 54.91
CA ILE A 648 -12.11 27.61 53.89
C ILE A 648 -13.26 27.59 52.86
N PHE A 649 -14.52 27.58 53.28
CA PHE A 649 -15.67 27.66 52.37
C PHE A 649 -15.67 28.95 51.54
N LYS A 650 -15.24 30.09 52.12
CA LYS A 650 -15.09 31.35 51.37
C LYS A 650 -13.97 31.25 50.32
N ALA A 651 -12.86 30.58 50.61
CA ALA A 651 -11.79 30.31 49.64
C ALA A 651 -12.26 29.37 48.51
N MET A 652 -12.96 28.27 48.84
CA MET A 652 -13.55 27.38 47.85
C MET A 652 -14.56 28.10 46.94
N GLY A 653 -15.41 28.96 47.52
CA GLY A 653 -16.40 29.73 46.77
C GLY A 653 -15.79 30.74 45.80
N MET A 654 -14.64 31.35 46.14
CA MET A 654 -13.87 32.20 45.22
C MET A 654 -13.26 31.38 44.07
N CYS A 655 -12.72 30.19 44.36
CA CYS A 655 -12.15 29.30 43.32
C CYS A 655 -13.23 28.75 42.38
N LEU A 656 -14.42 28.44 42.90
CA LEU A 656 -15.59 28.01 42.13
C LEU A 656 -16.36 29.17 41.47
N LYS A 657 -15.89 30.41 41.62
CA LYS A 657 -16.49 31.63 41.02
C LYS A 657 -18.00 31.75 41.34
N LEU A 658 -18.38 31.39 42.57
CA LEU A 658 -19.77 31.46 43.07
C LEU A 658 -20.31 32.90 43.03
N SER A 659 -21.62 33.03 42.80
CA SER A 659 -22.26 34.34 42.70
C SER A 659 -22.20 35.11 44.04
N PRO A 660 -22.33 36.45 44.02
CA PRO A 660 -22.37 37.26 45.24
C PRO A 660 -23.50 36.88 46.21
N ASN A 661 -24.55 36.23 45.73
CA ASN A 661 -25.68 35.77 46.55
C ASN A 661 -25.36 34.45 47.26
N GLU A 662 -24.69 33.52 46.59
CA GLU A 662 -24.22 32.25 47.18
C GLU A 662 -23.08 32.49 48.19
N MET A 663 -22.16 33.41 47.88
CA MET A 663 -21.13 33.86 48.83
C MET A 663 -21.73 34.44 50.11
N LYS A 664 -22.78 35.27 50.01
CA LYS A 664 -23.55 35.76 51.17
C LYS A 664 -24.28 34.64 51.93
N ALA A 665 -24.71 33.58 51.26
CA ALA A 665 -25.33 32.42 51.91
C ALA A 665 -24.31 31.62 52.74
N ILE A 666 -23.08 31.44 52.22
CA ILE A 666 -21.96 30.85 52.96
C ILE A 666 -21.60 31.71 54.18
N GLU A 667 -21.58 33.04 54.04
CA GLU A 667 -21.29 33.96 55.15
C GLU A 667 -22.37 33.98 56.25
N LYS A 668 -23.62 33.67 55.92
CA LYS A 668 -24.73 33.57 56.88
C LYS A 668 -24.84 32.21 57.57
N LYS A 669 -24.18 31.17 57.04
CA LYS A 669 -24.20 29.83 57.65
C LYS A 669 -23.26 29.80 58.86
N ASN A 670 -23.80 29.43 60.01
CA ASN A 670 -23.00 29.03 61.17
C ASN A 670 -22.69 27.53 61.01
N PHE A 671 -21.43 27.16 61.25
CA PHE A 671 -20.89 25.79 61.15
C PHE A 671 -20.57 25.22 62.52
#